data_AF-A0A256ZZM3-F1
#
_entry.id   AF-A0A256ZZM3-F1
#
_cell.length_a   1.000
_cell.length_b   1.000
_cell.length_c   1.000
_cell.angle_alpha   90.00
_cell.angle_beta   90.00
_cell.angle_gamma   90.00
#
_symmetry.space_group_name_H-M   'P 1'
#
loop_
_entity.id
_entity.type
_entity.pdbx_description
1 polymer ?
#
loop_
_entity_poly.entity_id
_entity_poly.type
_entity_poly.pdbx_seq_one_letter_code
_entity_poly.pdbx_strand_id
1 'polypeptide(L)'
;MKNLVEKLEKLKNLIKEKEKLIISFSGGVDSSLVAKLAFDMLGGNSLAVTIDSPVFPRRELENAKKIAEEIGIRHKIIKESSLGKKFLLNPKNRCYYCKKEEAEILLSLARELGYKYVADGVNISDFSDYRPGIAAVNEANFFHPLVEANISRKEVRLLAKKLGLSNYDMPSTTCLASRIPYDEKITYNKLTMIERAEDFLFSLSFKQVRVRYNNKNAIIEVYPEEINKIFVNRDEIVRVLKRIGFSKFILLNFPVTGVILNSQVERVSIDGGAITSNLANRVMVLVDKSVYEGIKNELDRFSTDLSKEGWICEIYPKKIGCPGWDDPEDVKKFIVSHSSDLAGCILVGNIPMPEYRVEKGYMNQPETFPCDFYYMDLDGKWEVYDKGGNSFGYYYTVFCNHTNGNGSKAPEIWVGRISPSSWIGDNVSLLKEYFKRNHAYRTGSLCRASRALLYIDDDWAKYGSEYKRYLENIYKSSLITVINDPEKTREKNYLNNIKKEKYEWICLHAHSSQLQHNFYYSDHTKWDSLTSWELRKNYKSAFFYDLHCCEALDYFQEECIGNLYLFGNTSGLTVIGSSKVGGMIDNGKTFYEKLKSAACIGDAFGEWYSLKGVKYPSYCYGMMVLGDPTLKPKKDEKPPSVEITFPKKGYLYIFGREICPLSTGKTILIGSCILVVEADDINDIGRVDFYVNEELRFTLKSKPYQLDLKNYSTGWYDIRVVASDKFGNSNNDHIRLLLINF
;
A
#
# COMPACT_ATOMS: atom_id res chain seq x y z
N MET A 1 33.86 -26.91 -5.51
CA MET A 1 34.20 -27.43 -6.84
C MET A 1 34.25 -28.97 -6.90
N LYS A 2 34.92 -29.69 -5.97
CA LYS A 2 34.94 -31.18 -5.95
C LYS A 2 33.54 -31.83 -6.06
N ASN A 3 32.59 -31.39 -5.25
CA ASN A 3 31.21 -31.91 -5.23
C ASN A 3 30.46 -31.77 -6.58
N LEU A 4 30.65 -30.68 -7.34
CA LEU A 4 29.93 -30.46 -8.60
C LEU A 4 30.42 -31.39 -9.73
N VAL A 5 31.71 -31.73 -9.74
CA VAL A 5 32.27 -32.67 -10.72
C VAL A 5 31.76 -34.08 -10.47
N GLU A 6 31.70 -34.51 -9.20
CA GLU A 6 31.14 -35.81 -8.81
C GLU A 6 29.66 -35.95 -9.22
N LYS A 7 28.85 -34.90 -8.98
CA LYS A 7 27.45 -34.86 -9.44
C LYS A 7 27.31 -34.94 -10.96
N LEU A 8 28.18 -34.26 -11.71
CA LEU A 8 28.18 -34.31 -13.17
C LEU A 8 28.53 -35.72 -13.69
N GLU A 9 29.54 -36.38 -13.11
CA GLU A 9 29.89 -37.74 -13.49
C GLU A 9 28.79 -38.74 -13.12
N LYS A 10 28.15 -38.58 -11.95
CA LYS A 10 26.96 -39.36 -11.58
C LYS A 10 25.85 -39.18 -12.61
N LEU A 11 25.54 -37.94 -13.00
CA LEU A 11 24.52 -37.64 -14.01
C LEU A 11 24.83 -38.30 -15.37
N LYS A 12 26.08 -38.24 -15.84
CA LYS A 12 26.51 -38.90 -17.07
C LYS A 12 26.32 -40.42 -17.00
N ASN A 13 26.70 -41.04 -15.89
CA ASN A 13 26.53 -42.49 -15.71
C ASN A 13 25.05 -42.90 -15.72
N LEU A 14 24.20 -42.17 -14.99
CA LEU A 14 22.75 -42.42 -14.97
C LEU A 14 22.12 -42.34 -16.37
N ILE A 15 22.56 -41.39 -17.20
CA ILE A 15 22.11 -41.25 -18.59
C ILE A 15 22.63 -42.41 -19.46
N LYS A 16 23.92 -42.76 -19.32
CA LYS A 16 24.56 -43.84 -20.09
C LYS A 16 23.87 -45.19 -19.88
N GLU A 17 23.47 -45.48 -18.64
CA GLU A 17 22.74 -46.71 -18.26
C GLU A 17 21.37 -46.86 -18.93
N LYS A 18 20.77 -45.77 -19.45
CA LYS A 18 19.46 -45.85 -20.11
C LYS A 18 19.54 -46.34 -21.56
N GLU A 19 20.75 -46.33 -22.17
CA GLU A 19 21.08 -46.70 -23.55
C GLU A 19 20.38 -45.88 -24.66
N LYS A 20 19.08 -45.63 -24.52
CA LYS A 20 18.22 -44.91 -25.46
C LYS A 20 17.22 -44.03 -24.71
N LEU A 21 17.21 -42.73 -24.99
CA LEU A 21 16.49 -41.75 -24.17
C LEU A 21 15.72 -40.72 -25.01
N ILE A 22 14.43 -40.54 -24.71
CA ILE A 22 13.65 -39.37 -25.14
C ILE A 22 13.77 -38.29 -24.07
N ILE A 23 13.96 -37.04 -24.47
CA ILE A 23 14.01 -35.89 -23.56
C ILE A 23 12.80 -35.02 -23.85
N SER A 24 11.95 -34.82 -22.84
CA SER A 24 10.91 -33.79 -22.85
C SER A 24 11.58 -32.42 -22.88
N PHE A 25 11.63 -31.81 -24.07
CA PHE A 25 12.52 -30.70 -24.36
C PHE A 25 11.74 -29.41 -24.60
N SER A 26 11.93 -28.43 -23.71
CA SER A 26 11.28 -27.10 -23.82
C SER A 26 12.22 -26.01 -24.34
N GLY A 27 13.52 -26.30 -24.50
CA GLY A 27 14.54 -25.30 -24.80
C GLY A 27 14.99 -24.44 -23.61
N GLY A 28 14.40 -24.68 -22.42
CA GLY A 28 14.87 -24.07 -21.17
C GLY A 28 16.13 -24.77 -20.64
N VAL A 29 16.93 -24.04 -19.86
CA VAL A 29 18.28 -24.44 -19.41
C VAL A 29 18.33 -25.84 -18.78
N ASP A 30 17.33 -26.22 -17.97
CA ASP A 30 17.28 -27.52 -17.32
C ASP A 30 17.15 -28.66 -18.35
N SER A 31 16.19 -28.55 -19.27
CA SER A 31 16.00 -29.54 -20.34
C SER A 31 17.14 -29.55 -21.36
N SER A 32 17.81 -28.41 -21.57
CA SER A 32 18.98 -28.30 -22.44
C SER A 32 20.21 -28.97 -21.86
N LEU A 33 20.43 -28.87 -20.54
CA LEU A 33 21.51 -29.60 -19.89
C LEU A 33 21.32 -31.11 -20.03
N VAL A 34 20.10 -31.60 -19.81
CA VAL A 34 19.76 -33.03 -19.97
C VAL A 34 19.92 -33.47 -21.43
N ALA A 35 19.41 -32.69 -22.38
CA ALA A 35 19.56 -32.98 -23.81
C ALA A 35 21.03 -33.00 -24.25
N LYS A 36 21.84 -32.04 -23.80
CA LYS A 36 23.27 -31.97 -24.11
C LYS A 36 24.01 -33.20 -23.59
N LEU A 37 23.78 -33.57 -22.34
CA LEU A 37 24.44 -34.74 -21.76
C LEU A 37 23.93 -36.06 -22.35
N ALA A 38 22.64 -36.14 -22.70
CA ALA A 38 22.10 -37.28 -23.44
C ALA A 38 22.75 -37.44 -24.81
N PHE A 39 22.94 -36.34 -25.54
CA PHE A 39 23.65 -36.37 -26.81
C PHE A 39 25.13 -36.75 -26.64
N ASP A 40 25.82 -36.14 -25.68
CA ASP A 40 27.24 -36.43 -25.43
C ASP A 40 27.48 -37.89 -25.06
N MET A 41 26.56 -38.52 -24.32
CA MET A 41 26.72 -39.90 -23.83
C MET A 41 26.12 -40.97 -24.76
N LEU A 42 25.02 -40.67 -25.46
CA LEU A 42 24.23 -41.64 -26.23
C LEU A 42 24.23 -41.36 -27.74
N GLY A 43 24.71 -40.20 -28.19
CA GLY A 43 24.71 -39.80 -29.59
C GLY A 43 23.33 -39.91 -30.24
N GLY A 44 23.24 -40.66 -31.35
CA GLY A 44 22.00 -40.87 -32.10
C GLY A 44 20.86 -41.58 -31.35
N ASN A 45 21.17 -42.23 -30.21
CA ASN A 45 20.19 -42.86 -29.33
C ASN A 45 19.49 -41.88 -28.39
N SER A 46 19.82 -40.59 -28.46
CA SER A 46 19.07 -39.51 -27.80
C SER A 46 18.09 -38.84 -28.79
N LEU A 47 16.91 -38.45 -28.30
CA LEU A 47 15.91 -37.71 -29.07
C LEU A 47 15.28 -36.61 -28.21
N ALA A 48 15.48 -35.35 -28.57
CA ALA A 48 14.77 -34.23 -27.97
C ALA A 48 13.37 -34.12 -28.60
N VAL A 49 12.33 -33.99 -27.78
CA VAL A 49 10.95 -33.87 -28.26
C VAL A 49 10.28 -32.64 -27.64
N THR A 50 9.77 -31.75 -28.49
CA THR A 50 8.99 -30.58 -28.07
C THR A 50 7.54 -30.76 -28.50
N ILE A 51 6.60 -30.57 -27.57
CA ILE A 51 5.18 -30.54 -27.87
C ILE A 51 4.78 -29.09 -28.17
N ASP A 52 4.44 -28.85 -29.42
CA ASP A 52 3.93 -27.58 -29.92
C ASP A 52 2.42 -27.52 -29.69
N SER A 53 2.05 -26.94 -28.54
CA SER A 53 0.65 -26.72 -28.14
C SER A 53 0.29 -25.23 -28.09
N PRO A 54 -0.99 -24.85 -28.11
CA PRO A 54 -1.43 -23.45 -28.07
C PRO A 54 -1.03 -22.66 -26.81
N VAL A 55 -0.53 -23.32 -25.77
CA VAL A 55 -0.01 -22.66 -24.55
C VAL A 55 1.51 -22.52 -24.55
N PHE A 56 2.19 -23.13 -25.52
CA PHE A 56 3.63 -23.05 -25.70
C PHE A 56 3.96 -21.90 -26.67
N PRO A 57 4.64 -20.83 -26.21
CA PRO A 57 4.88 -19.67 -27.07
C PRO A 57 5.73 -20.02 -28.29
N ARG A 58 5.37 -19.46 -29.46
CA ARG A 58 6.06 -19.69 -30.74
C ARG A 58 7.53 -19.31 -30.69
N ARG A 59 7.84 -18.20 -30.02
CA ARG A 59 9.23 -17.77 -29.82
C ARG A 59 10.05 -18.79 -29.02
N GLU A 60 9.45 -19.43 -28.02
CA GLU A 60 10.12 -20.49 -27.25
C GLU A 60 10.32 -21.76 -28.09
N LEU A 61 9.40 -22.05 -29.02
CA LEU A 61 9.58 -23.13 -29.99
C LEU A 61 10.76 -22.87 -30.94
N GLU A 62 10.89 -21.65 -31.46
CA GLU A 62 12.05 -21.28 -32.28
C GLU A 62 13.35 -21.32 -31.47
N ASN A 63 13.31 -20.93 -30.20
CA ASN A 63 14.46 -21.06 -29.31
C ASN A 63 14.82 -22.53 -29.06
N ALA A 64 13.84 -23.41 -28.81
CA ALA A 64 14.08 -24.83 -28.64
C ALA A 64 14.75 -25.43 -29.89
N LYS A 65 14.29 -25.11 -31.10
CA LYS A 65 14.93 -25.55 -32.35
C LYS A 65 16.40 -25.14 -32.42
N LYS A 66 16.70 -23.86 -32.14
CA LYS A 66 18.07 -23.33 -32.14
C LYS A 66 18.97 -24.04 -31.15
N ILE A 67 18.48 -24.27 -29.93
CA ILE A 67 19.28 -24.96 -28.89
C ILE A 67 19.47 -26.44 -29.24
N ALA A 68 18.48 -27.11 -29.84
CA ALA A 68 18.67 -28.48 -30.29
C ALA A 68 19.71 -28.58 -31.42
N GLU A 69 19.68 -27.63 -32.36
CA GLU A 69 20.68 -27.50 -33.44
C GLU A 69 22.08 -27.22 -32.87
N GLU A 70 22.20 -26.29 -31.90
CA GLU A 70 23.45 -26.00 -31.18
C GLU A 70 24.02 -27.25 -30.49
N ILE A 71 23.16 -28.06 -29.88
CA ILE A 71 23.58 -29.32 -29.24
C ILE A 71 23.98 -30.38 -30.27
N GLY A 72 23.40 -30.34 -31.48
CA GLY A 72 23.50 -31.39 -32.50
C GLY A 72 22.54 -32.57 -32.27
N ILE A 73 21.60 -32.45 -31.35
CA ILE A 73 20.65 -33.53 -31.01
C ILE A 73 19.49 -33.57 -32.01
N ARG A 74 19.04 -34.79 -32.36
CA ARG A 74 17.81 -34.95 -33.16
C ARG A 74 16.63 -34.35 -32.40
N HIS A 75 15.88 -33.49 -33.08
CA HIS A 75 14.73 -32.79 -32.52
C HIS A 75 13.44 -33.16 -33.27
N LYS A 76 12.45 -33.70 -32.55
CA LYS A 76 11.10 -33.97 -33.08
C LYS A 76 10.10 -33.00 -32.47
N ILE A 77 9.34 -32.31 -33.30
CA ILE A 77 8.25 -31.44 -32.87
C ILE A 77 6.93 -32.17 -33.11
N ILE A 78 6.13 -32.34 -32.05
CA ILE A 78 4.79 -32.89 -32.15
C ILE A 78 3.81 -31.72 -32.06
N LYS A 79 2.98 -31.54 -33.08
CA LYS A 79 1.90 -30.54 -33.05
C LYS A 79 0.71 -31.12 -32.32
N GLU A 80 0.28 -30.47 -31.24
CA GLU A 80 -0.95 -30.79 -30.51
C GLU A 80 -1.85 -29.57 -30.51
N SER A 81 -2.83 -29.53 -31.42
CA SER A 81 -3.69 -28.35 -31.59
C SER A 81 -4.81 -28.24 -30.56
N SER A 82 -5.10 -29.31 -29.83
CA SER A 82 -6.19 -29.36 -28.86
C SER A 82 -5.68 -29.19 -27.43
N LEU A 83 -6.53 -28.61 -26.57
CA LEU A 83 -6.27 -28.50 -25.14
C LEU A 83 -7.35 -29.28 -24.39
N GLY A 84 -6.94 -30.07 -23.39
CA GLY A 84 -7.86 -30.83 -22.56
C GLY A 84 -8.98 -29.99 -21.94
N LYS A 85 -10.20 -30.55 -21.90
CA LYS A 85 -11.37 -29.87 -21.33
C LYS A 85 -11.14 -29.41 -19.88
N LYS A 86 -10.45 -30.24 -19.07
CA LYS A 86 -10.12 -29.91 -17.67
C LYS A 86 -9.08 -28.79 -17.57
N PHE A 87 -8.11 -28.77 -18.48
CA PHE A 87 -7.13 -27.70 -18.56
C PHE A 87 -7.78 -26.37 -18.94
N LEU A 88 -8.72 -26.38 -19.90
CA LEU A 88 -9.42 -25.17 -20.37
C LEU A 88 -10.25 -24.47 -19.28
N LEU A 89 -10.66 -25.17 -18.22
CA LEU A 89 -11.33 -24.58 -17.06
C LEU A 89 -10.38 -23.80 -16.14
N ASN A 90 -9.07 -23.89 -16.38
CA ASN A 90 -8.01 -23.20 -15.64
C ASN A 90 -8.02 -23.41 -14.11
N PRO A 91 -8.24 -24.64 -13.60
CA PRO A 91 -8.23 -24.87 -12.16
C PRO A 91 -6.82 -24.66 -11.58
N LYS A 92 -6.72 -24.50 -10.25
CA LYS A 92 -5.41 -24.36 -9.56
C LYS A 92 -4.41 -25.48 -9.90
N ASN A 93 -4.89 -26.68 -10.20
CA ASN A 93 -4.08 -27.83 -10.62
C ASN A 93 -3.97 -28.01 -12.15
N ARG A 94 -4.21 -26.99 -12.98
CA ARG A 94 -4.13 -27.11 -14.46
C ARG A 94 -2.83 -27.75 -14.97
N CYS A 95 -1.70 -27.48 -14.30
CA CYS A 95 -0.40 -27.98 -14.71
C CYS A 95 -0.31 -29.51 -14.59
N TYR A 96 -1.05 -30.12 -13.67
CA TYR A 96 -1.18 -31.58 -13.59
C TYR A 96 -1.84 -32.14 -14.86
N TYR A 97 -2.99 -31.59 -15.25
CA TYR A 97 -3.70 -32.05 -16.45
C TYR A 97 -2.88 -31.86 -17.73
N CYS A 98 -2.24 -30.69 -17.88
CA CYS A 98 -1.38 -30.40 -19.02
C CYS A 98 -0.21 -31.40 -19.10
N LYS A 99 0.48 -31.64 -17.99
CA LYS A 99 1.63 -32.55 -17.96
C LYS A 99 1.24 -34.01 -18.15
N LYS A 100 0.04 -34.40 -17.70
CA LYS A 100 -0.50 -35.74 -17.92
C LYS A 100 -0.71 -36.01 -19.41
N GLU A 101 -1.35 -35.08 -20.12
CA GLU A 101 -1.54 -35.16 -21.58
C GLU A 101 -0.20 -35.18 -22.33
N GLU A 102 0.75 -34.31 -21.96
CA GLU A 102 2.10 -34.31 -22.53
C GLU A 102 2.84 -35.64 -22.30
N ALA A 103 2.72 -36.22 -21.10
CA ALA A 103 3.35 -37.48 -20.76
C ALA A 103 2.78 -38.65 -21.57
N GLU A 104 1.47 -38.70 -21.78
CA GLU A 104 0.80 -39.70 -22.60
C GLU A 104 1.31 -39.67 -24.06
N ILE A 105 1.47 -38.47 -24.63
CA ILE A 105 2.01 -38.26 -25.99
C ILE A 105 3.46 -38.78 -26.07
N LEU A 106 4.31 -38.40 -25.11
CA LEU A 106 5.72 -38.78 -25.11
C LEU A 106 5.92 -40.29 -24.90
N LEU A 107 5.14 -40.90 -24.00
CA LEU A 107 5.17 -42.35 -23.77
C LEU A 107 4.66 -43.12 -24.99
N SER A 108 3.65 -42.61 -25.70
CA SER A 108 3.19 -43.21 -26.95
C SER A 108 4.27 -43.17 -28.03
N LEU A 109 4.92 -42.03 -28.20
CA LEU A 109 6.06 -41.90 -29.10
C LEU A 109 7.22 -42.81 -28.69
N ALA A 110 7.49 -42.93 -27.38
CA ALA A 110 8.54 -43.79 -26.86
C ALA A 110 8.29 -45.25 -27.24
N ARG A 111 7.06 -45.74 -27.10
CA ARG A 111 6.66 -47.09 -27.53
C ARG A 111 6.80 -47.27 -29.04
N GLU A 112 6.33 -46.32 -29.83
CA GLU A 112 6.40 -46.36 -31.30
C GLU A 112 7.86 -46.45 -31.80
N LEU A 113 8.76 -45.69 -31.20
CA LEU A 113 10.16 -45.60 -31.61
C LEU A 113 11.09 -46.57 -30.84
N GLY A 114 10.55 -47.42 -29.98
CA GLY A 114 11.31 -48.38 -29.16
C GLY A 114 12.28 -47.72 -28.18
N TYR A 115 11.85 -46.67 -27.48
CA TYR A 115 12.54 -46.04 -26.35
C TYR A 115 11.90 -46.49 -25.04
N LYS A 116 12.71 -46.96 -24.09
CA LYS A 116 12.23 -47.44 -22.79
C LYS A 116 12.00 -46.30 -21.78
N TYR A 117 12.74 -45.20 -21.92
CA TYR A 117 12.76 -44.12 -20.93
C TYR A 117 12.48 -42.76 -21.58
N VAL A 118 11.73 -41.94 -20.85
CA VAL A 118 11.51 -40.51 -21.14
C VAL A 118 12.07 -39.72 -19.95
N ALA A 119 12.98 -38.79 -20.22
CA ALA A 119 13.54 -37.89 -19.22
C ALA A 119 12.91 -36.49 -19.28
N ASP A 120 12.94 -35.79 -18.15
CA ASP A 120 12.67 -34.35 -18.08
C ASP A 120 13.80 -33.56 -17.42
N GLY A 121 13.58 -32.25 -17.28
CA GLY A 121 14.51 -31.32 -16.63
C GLY A 121 14.15 -30.99 -15.17
N VAL A 122 13.35 -31.81 -14.47
CA VAL A 122 13.05 -31.54 -13.05
C VAL A 122 14.34 -31.67 -12.25
N ASN A 123 14.60 -30.70 -11.36
CA ASN A 123 15.80 -30.65 -10.52
C ASN A 123 15.45 -30.65 -9.02
N ILE A 124 16.43 -30.84 -8.13
CA ILE A 124 16.15 -31.01 -6.68
C ILE A 124 15.50 -29.76 -6.05
N SER A 125 15.75 -28.58 -6.63
CA SER A 125 15.16 -27.32 -6.15
C SER A 125 13.67 -27.17 -6.51
N ASP A 126 13.11 -28.08 -7.32
CA ASP A 126 11.70 -28.00 -7.71
C ASP A 126 10.76 -28.67 -6.68
N PHE A 127 11.29 -29.44 -5.72
CA PHE A 127 10.52 -30.09 -4.65
C PHE A 127 10.20 -29.18 -3.45
N SER A 128 10.79 -27.98 -3.40
CA SER A 128 10.43 -26.95 -2.41
C SER A 128 9.23 -26.09 -2.84
N ASP A 129 8.76 -26.21 -4.09
CA ASP A 129 7.67 -25.44 -4.66
C ASP A 129 6.40 -26.30 -4.82
N TYR A 130 5.20 -25.72 -4.68
CA TYR A 130 3.95 -26.40 -5.07
C TYR A 130 3.88 -26.57 -6.61
N ARG A 131 4.22 -27.76 -7.11
CA ARG A 131 4.27 -28.08 -8.54
C ARG A 131 3.42 -29.30 -8.91
N PRO A 132 2.10 -29.10 -9.13
CA PRO A 132 1.19 -30.22 -9.45
C PRO A 132 1.56 -30.95 -10.76
N GLY A 133 2.36 -30.33 -11.64
CA GLY A 133 2.87 -30.99 -12.84
C GLY A 133 3.88 -32.12 -12.56
N ILE A 134 4.63 -32.05 -11.45
CA ILE A 134 5.62 -33.10 -11.09
C ILE A 134 4.90 -34.41 -10.74
N ALA A 135 3.74 -34.33 -10.08
CA ALA A 135 2.93 -35.51 -9.77
C ALA A 135 2.54 -36.28 -11.04
N ALA A 136 2.15 -35.59 -12.11
CA ALA A 136 1.76 -36.22 -13.37
C ALA A 136 2.91 -36.97 -14.06
N VAL A 137 4.12 -36.40 -14.07
CA VAL A 137 5.30 -37.05 -14.67
C VAL A 137 5.86 -38.18 -13.80
N ASN A 138 5.75 -38.07 -12.47
CA ASN A 138 6.05 -39.16 -11.55
C ASN A 138 5.09 -40.35 -11.75
N GLU A 139 3.78 -40.09 -11.85
CA GLU A 139 2.76 -41.12 -12.17
C GLU A 139 3.05 -41.79 -13.52
N ALA A 140 3.62 -41.05 -14.48
CA ALA A 140 4.03 -41.54 -15.79
C ALA A 140 5.40 -42.26 -15.78
N ASN A 141 6.06 -42.39 -14.63
CA ASN A 141 7.40 -42.97 -14.46
C ASN A 141 8.47 -42.32 -15.34
N PHE A 142 8.46 -40.99 -15.42
CA PHE A 142 9.53 -40.24 -16.08
C PHE A 142 10.85 -40.41 -15.31
N PHE A 143 11.94 -40.41 -16.05
CA PHE A 143 13.29 -40.39 -15.51
C PHE A 143 13.67 -38.96 -15.15
N HIS A 144 14.06 -38.70 -13.89
CA HIS A 144 14.41 -37.37 -13.39
C HIS A 144 15.92 -37.26 -13.14
N PRO A 145 16.75 -37.18 -14.19
CA PRO A 145 18.20 -37.35 -14.08
C PRO A 145 18.86 -36.32 -13.15
N LEU A 146 18.39 -35.07 -13.14
CA LEU A 146 18.97 -34.03 -12.28
C LEU A 146 18.61 -34.23 -10.80
N VAL A 147 17.43 -34.78 -10.51
CA VAL A 147 17.00 -35.13 -9.15
C VAL A 147 17.84 -36.27 -8.62
N GLU A 148 17.99 -37.35 -9.40
CA GLU A 148 18.79 -38.52 -9.02
C GLU A 148 20.28 -38.17 -8.83
N ALA A 149 20.78 -37.20 -9.59
CA ALA A 149 22.13 -36.64 -9.42
C ALA A 149 22.25 -35.58 -8.31
N ASN A 150 21.16 -35.25 -7.61
CA ASN A 150 21.10 -34.21 -6.57
C ASN A 150 21.60 -32.84 -7.04
N ILE A 151 21.22 -32.45 -8.26
CA ILE A 151 21.61 -31.19 -8.90
C ILE A 151 20.52 -30.14 -8.67
N SER A 152 20.92 -28.99 -8.15
CA SER A 152 20.08 -27.80 -7.94
C SER A 152 20.04 -26.89 -9.16
N ARG A 153 19.06 -26.00 -9.21
CA ARG A 153 18.92 -25.02 -10.31
C ARG A 153 20.17 -24.14 -10.51
N LYS A 154 20.85 -23.76 -9.42
CA LYS A 154 22.10 -22.98 -9.48
C LYS A 154 23.21 -23.79 -10.16
N GLU A 155 23.30 -25.08 -9.82
CA GLU A 155 24.28 -25.99 -10.39
C GLU A 155 23.98 -26.29 -11.86
N VAL A 156 22.70 -26.39 -12.27
CA VAL A 156 22.31 -26.51 -13.69
C VAL A 156 22.92 -25.37 -14.51
N ARG A 157 22.73 -24.11 -14.10
CA ARG A 157 23.27 -22.95 -14.85
C ARG A 157 24.80 -22.98 -14.96
N LEU A 158 25.48 -23.37 -13.88
CA LEU A 158 26.94 -23.49 -13.87
C LEU A 158 27.42 -24.59 -14.84
N LEU A 159 26.75 -25.75 -14.84
CA LEU A 159 27.05 -26.85 -15.73
C LEU A 159 26.74 -26.52 -17.19
N ALA A 160 25.59 -25.91 -17.47
CA ALA A 160 25.20 -25.45 -18.80
C ALA A 160 26.23 -24.48 -19.37
N LYS A 161 26.66 -23.49 -18.57
CA LYS A 161 27.73 -22.55 -18.96
C LYS A 161 29.06 -23.27 -19.24
N LYS A 162 29.44 -24.24 -18.39
CA LYS A 162 30.67 -25.01 -18.56
C LYS A 162 30.65 -25.88 -19.83
N LEU A 163 29.48 -26.36 -20.24
CA LEU A 163 29.28 -27.17 -21.44
C LEU A 163 29.03 -26.32 -22.71
N GLY A 164 29.13 -24.99 -22.59
CA GLY A 164 29.03 -24.08 -23.73
C GLY A 164 27.61 -23.79 -24.21
N LEU A 165 26.57 -24.15 -23.45
CA LEU A 165 25.18 -23.89 -23.83
C LEU A 165 24.86 -22.39 -23.80
N SER A 166 24.42 -21.83 -24.93
CA SER A 166 24.14 -20.40 -25.08
C SER A 166 23.01 -19.90 -24.18
N ASN A 167 22.08 -20.78 -23.80
CA ASN A 167 20.93 -20.46 -22.95
C ASN A 167 21.21 -20.59 -21.44
N TYR A 168 22.46 -20.70 -20.99
CA TYR A 168 22.82 -20.93 -19.58
C TYR A 168 22.24 -19.88 -18.61
N ASP A 169 22.04 -18.64 -19.09
CA ASP A 169 21.51 -17.53 -18.29
C ASP A 169 20.05 -17.18 -18.58
N MET A 170 19.39 -17.96 -19.45
CA MET A 170 18.04 -17.68 -19.89
C MET A 170 17.06 -17.63 -18.71
N PRO A 171 16.18 -16.62 -18.61
CA PRO A 171 15.16 -16.56 -17.58
C PRO A 171 14.21 -17.76 -17.64
N SER A 172 13.60 -18.14 -16.51
CA SER A 172 12.57 -19.19 -16.53
C SER A 172 11.32 -18.69 -17.26
N THR A 173 10.96 -19.39 -18.33
CA THR A 173 9.75 -19.12 -19.11
C THR A 173 8.60 -20.00 -18.61
N THR A 174 7.39 -19.45 -18.62
CA THR A 174 6.16 -20.14 -18.22
C THR A 174 5.17 -20.14 -19.38
N CYS A 175 4.29 -21.13 -19.44
CA CYS A 175 3.27 -21.22 -20.48
C CYS A 175 2.36 -19.98 -20.52
N LEU A 176 1.75 -19.73 -21.68
CA LEU A 176 0.83 -18.59 -21.89
C LEU A 176 -0.38 -18.64 -20.94
N ALA A 177 -0.82 -19.83 -20.54
CA ALA A 177 -1.92 -19.98 -19.59
C ALA A 177 -1.64 -19.34 -18.22
N SER A 178 -0.37 -19.12 -17.83
CA SER A 178 -0.05 -18.43 -16.57
C SER A 178 -0.42 -16.95 -16.58
N ARG A 179 -0.80 -16.39 -17.74
CA ARG A 179 -1.25 -15.00 -17.91
C ARG A 179 -2.76 -14.87 -17.72
N ILE A 180 -3.48 -15.98 -17.54
CA ILE A 180 -4.93 -16.01 -17.34
C ILE A 180 -5.19 -16.40 -15.87
N PRO A 181 -5.92 -15.58 -15.09
CA PRO A 181 -6.28 -15.86 -13.69
C PRO A 181 -6.90 -17.24 -13.53
N TYR A 182 -6.61 -17.92 -12.40
CA TYR A 182 -7.24 -19.20 -12.09
C TYR A 182 -8.76 -19.10 -12.15
N ASP A 183 -9.40 -20.22 -12.49
CA ASP A 183 -10.86 -20.37 -12.66
C ASP A 183 -11.47 -19.52 -13.79
N GLU A 184 -10.67 -18.67 -14.45
CA GLU A 184 -11.04 -18.03 -15.69
C GLU A 184 -10.74 -18.95 -16.89
N LYS A 185 -11.79 -19.27 -17.65
CA LYS A 185 -11.70 -20.17 -18.82
C LYS A 185 -10.63 -19.72 -19.81
N ILE A 186 -9.70 -20.62 -20.11
CA ILE A 186 -8.69 -20.46 -21.17
C ILE A 186 -9.39 -20.62 -22.53
N THR A 187 -9.07 -19.74 -23.46
CA THR A 187 -9.57 -19.80 -24.84
C THR A 187 -8.43 -19.51 -25.81
N TYR A 188 -8.49 -20.08 -27.01
CA TYR A 188 -7.49 -19.84 -28.06
C TYR A 188 -7.35 -18.35 -28.39
N ASN A 189 -8.46 -17.61 -28.39
CA ASN A 189 -8.43 -16.16 -28.62
C ASN A 189 -7.60 -15.45 -27.54
N LYS A 190 -7.81 -15.74 -26.25
CA LYS A 190 -7.02 -15.14 -25.16
C LYS A 190 -5.54 -15.48 -25.29
N LEU A 191 -5.21 -16.74 -25.55
CA LEU A 191 -3.81 -17.18 -25.73
C LEU A 191 -3.14 -16.44 -26.90
N THR A 192 -3.85 -16.33 -28.04
CA THR A 192 -3.37 -15.62 -29.23
C THR A 192 -3.17 -14.12 -28.95
N MET A 193 -4.09 -13.49 -28.21
CA MET A 193 -3.97 -12.08 -27.82
C MET A 193 -2.74 -11.86 -26.93
N ILE A 194 -2.55 -12.71 -25.92
CA ILE A 194 -1.43 -12.64 -24.99
C ILE A 194 -0.10 -12.82 -25.75
N GLU A 195 0.00 -13.86 -26.58
CA GLU A 195 1.21 -14.15 -27.35
C GLU A 195 1.58 -12.99 -28.27
N ARG A 196 0.64 -12.49 -29.07
CA ARG A 196 0.87 -11.34 -29.95
C ARG A 196 1.31 -10.08 -29.19
N ALA A 197 0.78 -9.89 -27.99
CA ALA A 197 1.14 -8.75 -27.15
C ALA A 197 2.56 -8.89 -26.58
N GLU A 198 2.91 -10.07 -26.06
CA GLU A 198 4.28 -10.36 -25.59
C GLU A 198 5.27 -10.24 -26.76
N ASP A 199 4.99 -10.85 -27.92
CA ASP A 199 5.86 -10.79 -29.12
C ASP A 199 6.12 -9.35 -29.58
N PHE A 200 5.08 -8.52 -29.61
CA PHE A 200 5.23 -7.12 -29.96
C PHE A 200 6.12 -6.38 -28.94
N LEU A 201 5.92 -6.60 -27.64
CA LEU A 201 6.77 -5.98 -26.62
C LEU A 201 8.21 -6.48 -26.73
N PHE A 202 8.44 -7.76 -27.03
CA PHE A 202 9.80 -8.25 -27.31
C PHE A 202 10.44 -7.60 -28.55
N SER A 203 9.66 -7.23 -29.57
CA SER A 203 10.17 -6.47 -30.72
C SER A 203 10.67 -5.06 -30.34
N LEU A 204 10.21 -4.51 -29.22
CA LEU A 204 10.71 -3.27 -28.62
C LEU A 204 11.94 -3.47 -27.72
N SER A 205 12.61 -4.63 -27.83
CA SER A 205 13.83 -4.96 -27.09
C SER A 205 13.67 -4.99 -25.56
N PHE A 206 12.52 -5.43 -25.06
CA PHE A 206 12.37 -5.82 -23.65
C PHE A 206 13.08 -7.15 -23.40
N LYS A 207 13.82 -7.27 -22.29
CA LYS A 207 14.52 -8.51 -21.94
C LYS A 207 13.56 -9.59 -21.46
N GLN A 208 12.56 -9.19 -20.67
CA GLN A 208 11.49 -10.07 -20.22
C GLN A 208 10.19 -9.29 -20.12
N VAL A 209 9.11 -9.90 -20.59
CA VAL A 209 7.77 -9.34 -20.46
C VAL A 209 6.74 -10.43 -20.21
N ARG A 210 5.71 -10.10 -19.43
CA ARG A 210 4.47 -10.89 -19.35
C ARG A 210 3.28 -9.99 -19.59
N VAL A 211 2.32 -10.43 -20.40
CA VAL A 211 1.06 -9.70 -20.62
C VAL A 211 -0.09 -10.50 -20.05
N ARG A 212 -0.54 -10.16 -18.83
CA ARG A 212 -1.69 -10.84 -18.22
C ARG A 212 -2.99 -10.34 -18.80
N TYR A 213 -3.92 -11.28 -18.98
CA TYR A 213 -5.28 -10.98 -19.41
C TYR A 213 -6.17 -10.82 -18.17
N ASN A 214 -6.90 -9.71 -18.09
CA ASN A 214 -7.95 -9.52 -17.08
C ASN A 214 -9.11 -8.72 -17.66
N ASN A 215 -10.26 -9.36 -17.92
CA ASN A 215 -11.47 -8.69 -18.45
C ASN A 215 -11.20 -7.77 -19.67
N LYS A 216 -10.49 -8.30 -20.68
CA LYS A 216 -10.00 -7.58 -21.88
C LYS A 216 -8.96 -6.47 -21.61
N ASN A 217 -8.43 -6.36 -20.41
CA ASN A 217 -7.29 -5.50 -20.11
C ASN A 217 -5.98 -6.28 -20.24
N ALA A 218 -4.95 -5.63 -20.77
CA ALA A 218 -3.58 -6.14 -20.82
C ALA A 218 -2.79 -5.62 -19.61
N ILE A 219 -2.32 -6.49 -18.75
CA ILE A 219 -1.47 -6.11 -17.63
C ILE A 219 -0.02 -6.46 -17.99
N ILE A 220 0.80 -5.45 -18.25
CA ILE A 220 2.18 -5.60 -18.72
C ILE A 220 3.11 -5.64 -17.51
N GLU A 221 3.81 -6.76 -17.35
CA GLU A 221 4.87 -6.95 -16.35
C GLU A 221 6.24 -6.91 -17.02
N VAL A 222 7.12 -6.02 -16.58
CA VAL A 222 8.51 -5.88 -17.07
C VAL A 222 9.47 -5.72 -15.90
N TYR A 223 10.77 -5.91 -16.16
CA TYR A 223 11.78 -5.59 -15.15
C TYR A 223 11.71 -4.10 -14.74
N PRO A 224 11.97 -3.74 -13.48
CA PRO A 224 11.85 -2.36 -13.00
C PRO A 224 12.71 -1.38 -13.79
N GLU A 225 13.92 -1.80 -14.17
CA GLU A 225 14.83 -1.02 -15.00
C GLU A 225 14.35 -0.81 -16.45
N GLU A 226 13.38 -1.59 -16.93
CA GLU A 226 12.83 -1.50 -18.29
C GLU A 226 11.52 -0.71 -18.37
N ILE A 227 10.97 -0.25 -17.24
CA ILE A 227 9.71 0.52 -17.18
C ILE A 227 9.77 1.78 -18.06
N ASN A 228 10.88 2.50 -18.06
CA ASN A 228 11.04 3.71 -18.88
C ASN A 228 10.85 3.42 -20.38
N LYS A 229 11.17 2.21 -20.86
CA LYS A 229 10.92 1.84 -22.26
C LYS A 229 9.43 1.80 -22.58
N ILE A 230 8.56 1.46 -21.61
CA ILE A 230 7.10 1.50 -21.81
C ILE A 230 6.65 2.95 -21.98
N PHE A 231 7.14 3.87 -21.15
CA PHE A 231 6.77 5.28 -21.25
C PHE A 231 7.22 5.90 -22.58
N VAL A 232 8.45 5.58 -23.02
CA VAL A 232 8.98 6.05 -24.31
C VAL A 232 8.17 5.53 -25.49
N ASN A 233 7.73 4.27 -25.46
CA ASN A 233 6.98 3.63 -26.56
C ASN A 233 5.46 3.62 -26.33
N ARG A 234 4.95 4.43 -25.39
CA ARG A 234 3.57 4.37 -24.88
C ARG A 234 2.54 4.32 -26.00
N ASP A 235 2.56 5.30 -26.88
CA ASP A 235 1.52 5.47 -27.89
C ASP A 235 1.50 4.33 -28.91
N GLU A 236 2.67 3.74 -29.18
CA GLU A 236 2.78 2.55 -30.03
C GLU A 236 2.24 1.31 -29.34
N ILE A 237 2.59 1.11 -28.07
CA ILE A 237 2.09 0.01 -27.24
C ILE A 237 0.56 0.08 -27.14
N VAL A 238 0.00 1.25 -26.85
CA VAL A 238 -1.46 1.47 -26.79
C VAL A 238 -2.11 1.04 -28.09
N ARG A 239 -1.59 1.55 -29.21
CA ARG A 239 -2.15 1.35 -30.54
C ARG A 239 -2.16 -0.12 -30.93
N VAL A 240 -1.05 -0.82 -30.71
CA VAL A 240 -0.90 -2.24 -31.07
C VAL A 240 -1.74 -3.13 -30.16
N LEU A 241 -1.73 -2.92 -28.84
CA LEU A 241 -2.55 -3.71 -27.91
C LEU A 241 -4.05 -3.55 -28.17
N LYS A 242 -4.52 -2.33 -28.48
CA LYS A 242 -5.91 -2.10 -28.90
C LYS A 242 -6.27 -2.87 -30.16
N ARG A 243 -5.38 -2.87 -31.17
CA ARG A 243 -5.57 -3.63 -32.42
C ARG A 243 -5.55 -5.15 -32.20
N ILE A 244 -4.77 -5.64 -31.23
CA ILE A 244 -4.75 -7.07 -30.84
C ILE A 244 -6.06 -7.49 -30.18
N GLY A 245 -6.79 -6.56 -29.54
CA GLY A 245 -8.11 -6.78 -28.96
C GLY A 245 -8.24 -6.42 -27.48
N PHE A 246 -7.21 -5.81 -26.87
CA PHE A 246 -7.30 -5.31 -25.51
C PHE A 246 -8.02 -3.96 -25.46
N SER A 247 -8.84 -3.74 -24.43
CA SER A 247 -9.60 -2.49 -24.26
C SER A 247 -8.79 -1.43 -23.51
N LYS A 248 -8.06 -1.83 -22.47
CA LYS A 248 -7.13 -0.99 -21.69
C LYS A 248 -5.85 -1.77 -21.41
N PHE A 249 -4.80 -1.09 -20.97
CA PHE A 249 -3.61 -1.74 -20.44
C PHE A 249 -3.17 -1.11 -19.11
N ILE A 250 -2.54 -1.92 -18.27
CA ILE A 250 -2.11 -1.60 -16.91
C ILE A 250 -0.63 -2.00 -16.81
N LEU A 251 0.19 -1.20 -16.14
CA LEU A 251 1.60 -1.50 -15.89
C LEU A 251 1.78 -2.12 -14.51
N LEU A 252 2.60 -3.17 -14.41
CA LEU A 252 3.04 -3.80 -13.15
C LEU A 252 4.56 -4.02 -13.15
N ASN A 253 5.16 -3.95 -11.97
CA ASN A 253 6.59 -4.17 -11.76
C ASN A 253 6.88 -5.66 -11.55
N PHE A 254 7.97 -6.18 -12.14
CA PHE A 254 8.44 -7.54 -11.89
C PHE A 254 9.54 -7.56 -10.82
N PRO A 255 9.40 -8.23 -9.66
CA PRO A 255 10.56 -8.48 -8.80
C PRO A 255 11.45 -9.58 -9.41
N VAL A 256 12.76 -9.42 -9.26
CA VAL A 256 13.78 -10.35 -9.78
C VAL A 256 13.71 -11.67 -9.03
N THR A 257 12.84 -12.58 -9.44
CA THR A 257 12.92 -14.05 -9.34
C THR A 257 11.57 -14.62 -9.82
N GLY A 258 11.59 -15.64 -10.68
CA GLY A 258 10.40 -16.19 -11.35
C GLY A 258 9.39 -16.94 -10.47
N VAL A 259 9.11 -16.44 -9.27
CA VAL A 259 8.00 -16.86 -8.40
C VAL A 259 6.84 -15.90 -8.64
N ILE A 260 5.63 -16.43 -8.81
CA ILE A 260 4.41 -15.60 -8.85
C ILE A 260 4.22 -15.08 -7.42
N LEU A 261 4.77 -13.91 -7.15
CA LEU A 261 4.52 -13.14 -5.94
C LEU A 261 3.44 -12.12 -6.27
N ASN A 262 2.31 -12.21 -5.58
CA ASN A 262 1.38 -11.09 -5.44
C ASN A 262 2.11 -10.03 -4.62
N SER A 263 2.87 -9.14 -5.25
CA SER A 263 3.44 -8.00 -4.54
C SER A 263 3.44 -6.74 -5.37
N GLN A 264 2.80 -5.73 -4.78
CA GLN A 264 2.93 -4.29 -5.02
C GLN A 264 2.52 -3.77 -6.40
N VAL A 265 1.32 -3.20 -6.40
CA VAL A 265 0.64 -2.60 -7.53
C VAL A 265 0.79 -1.08 -7.44
N GLU A 266 1.54 -0.45 -8.33
CA GLU A 266 1.28 0.95 -8.70
C GLU A 266 0.42 0.95 -9.97
N ARG A 267 -0.84 1.40 -9.86
CA ARG A 267 -1.74 1.59 -11.00
C ARG A 267 -1.74 3.05 -11.40
N VAL A 268 -1.30 3.35 -12.63
CA VAL A 268 -1.61 4.61 -13.31
C VAL A 268 -2.71 4.32 -14.33
N SER A 269 -3.91 4.86 -14.14
CA SER A 269 -4.95 4.92 -15.17
C SER A 269 -5.00 6.32 -15.78
N ILE A 270 -4.75 6.43 -17.08
CA ILE A 270 -4.98 7.65 -17.85
C ILE A 270 -6.25 7.41 -18.65
N ASP A 271 -7.39 7.90 -18.14
CA ASP A 271 -8.53 8.41 -18.91
C ASP A 271 -9.58 8.96 -17.92
N GLY A 272 -9.98 10.22 -18.11
CA GLY A 272 -10.76 11.04 -17.18
C GLY A 272 -12.25 10.67 -17.04
N GLY A 273 -12.54 9.53 -16.43
CA GLY A 273 -13.88 9.14 -15.99
C GLY A 273 -13.81 8.31 -14.71
N ALA A 274 -14.75 8.57 -13.79
CA ALA A 274 -14.77 8.04 -12.43
C ALA A 274 -14.40 6.55 -12.32
N ILE A 275 -13.49 6.29 -11.38
CA ILE A 275 -12.79 5.02 -11.14
C ILE A 275 -13.66 4.13 -10.25
N THR A 276 -13.94 2.91 -10.69
CA THR A 276 -14.16 1.77 -9.78
C THR A 276 -13.10 0.72 -10.08
N SER A 277 -12.13 0.62 -9.18
CA SER A 277 -11.04 -0.34 -9.23
C SER A 277 -11.42 -1.61 -8.47
N ASN A 278 -11.07 -2.80 -8.97
CA ASN A 278 -10.79 -3.94 -8.09
C ASN A 278 -9.40 -3.73 -7.47
N LEU A 279 -9.26 -2.72 -6.61
CA LEU A 279 -8.25 -2.70 -5.55
C LEU A 279 -8.70 -3.75 -4.51
N ALA A 280 -7.76 -4.32 -3.76
CA ALA A 280 -8.15 -4.93 -2.48
C ALA A 280 -8.90 -3.83 -1.72
N ASN A 281 -10.20 -4.03 -1.52
CA ASN A 281 -11.09 -3.06 -0.90
C ASN A 281 -11.86 -3.70 0.26
N ARG A 282 -11.52 -4.95 0.62
CA ARG A 282 -12.06 -5.59 1.82
C ARG A 282 -11.31 -5.09 3.04
N VAL A 283 -12.05 -4.73 4.08
CA VAL A 283 -11.55 -4.38 5.40
C VAL A 283 -12.16 -5.35 6.39
N MET A 284 -11.30 -6.08 7.09
CA MET A 284 -11.71 -6.94 8.19
C MET A 284 -11.75 -6.11 9.47
N VAL A 285 -12.81 -6.25 10.26
CA VAL A 285 -12.90 -5.69 11.61
C VAL A 285 -13.00 -6.85 12.61
N LEU A 286 -11.89 -7.15 13.29
CA LEU A 286 -11.87 -8.12 14.38
C LEU A 286 -12.25 -7.43 15.67
N VAL A 287 -13.33 -7.87 16.31
CA VAL A 287 -13.88 -7.23 17.50
C VAL A 287 -13.85 -8.20 18.67
N ASP A 288 -13.33 -7.75 19.81
CA ASP A 288 -13.48 -8.46 21.08
C ASP A 288 -14.97 -8.59 21.42
N LYS A 289 -15.43 -9.85 21.54
CA LYS A 289 -16.83 -10.18 21.84
C LYS A 289 -17.30 -9.57 23.17
N SER A 290 -16.39 -9.28 24.10
CA SER A 290 -16.74 -8.67 25.40
C SER A 290 -17.37 -7.27 25.25
N VAL A 291 -16.95 -6.51 24.23
CA VAL A 291 -17.46 -5.15 23.94
C VAL A 291 -18.46 -5.12 22.79
N TYR A 292 -18.48 -6.15 21.93
CA TYR A 292 -19.24 -6.17 20.68
C TYR A 292 -20.73 -5.84 20.83
N GLU A 293 -21.44 -6.52 21.74
CA GLU A 293 -22.88 -6.26 21.94
C GLU A 293 -23.15 -4.82 22.38
N GLY A 294 -22.21 -4.24 23.14
CA GLY A 294 -22.29 -2.85 23.59
C GLY A 294 -22.17 -1.83 22.46
N ILE A 295 -21.46 -2.15 21.37
CA ILE A 295 -21.08 -1.20 20.30
C ILE A 295 -21.58 -1.59 18.90
N LYS A 296 -22.46 -2.60 18.82
CA LYS A 296 -22.92 -3.17 17.55
C LYS A 296 -23.49 -2.13 16.61
N ASN A 297 -24.34 -1.23 17.12
CA ASN A 297 -24.96 -0.17 16.31
C ASN A 297 -23.92 0.78 15.72
N GLU A 298 -22.88 1.09 16.47
CA GLU A 298 -21.79 1.94 16.03
C GLU A 298 -20.93 1.26 14.96
N LEU A 299 -20.70 -0.05 15.08
CA LEU A 299 -20.00 -0.85 14.07
C LEU A 299 -20.82 -1.03 12.78
N ASP A 300 -22.13 -1.23 12.89
CA ASP A 300 -23.04 -1.30 11.72
C ASP A 300 -23.03 0.04 10.95
N ARG A 301 -23.06 1.16 11.68
CA ARG A 301 -22.89 2.49 11.08
C ARG A 301 -21.51 2.67 10.45
N PHE A 302 -20.46 2.25 11.14
CA PHE A 302 -19.09 2.32 10.63
C PHE A 302 -18.93 1.52 9.32
N SER A 303 -19.48 0.31 9.26
CA SER A 303 -19.54 -0.51 8.05
C SER A 303 -20.29 0.18 6.90
N THR A 304 -21.40 0.85 7.23
CA THR A 304 -22.17 1.66 6.26
C THR A 304 -21.35 2.83 5.74
N ASP A 305 -20.62 3.53 6.61
CA ASP A 305 -19.78 4.65 6.21
C ASP A 305 -18.62 4.20 5.30
N LEU A 306 -17.96 3.09 5.65
CA LEU A 306 -16.92 2.46 4.82
C LEU A 306 -17.46 2.04 3.45
N SER A 307 -18.67 1.49 3.41
CA SER A 307 -19.34 1.08 2.17
C SER A 307 -19.62 2.28 1.24
N LYS A 308 -20.01 3.44 1.80
CA LYS A 308 -20.19 4.68 1.02
C LYS A 308 -18.88 5.18 0.42
N GLU A 309 -17.75 4.85 1.02
CA GLU A 309 -16.41 5.19 0.53
C GLU A 309 -15.80 4.12 -0.38
N GLY A 310 -16.54 3.05 -0.68
CA GLY A 310 -16.14 1.99 -1.61
C GLY A 310 -15.41 0.80 -0.99
N TRP A 311 -15.34 0.73 0.34
CA TRP A 311 -14.80 -0.43 1.06
C TRP A 311 -15.88 -1.50 1.28
N ILE A 312 -15.46 -2.77 1.30
CA ILE A 312 -16.27 -3.90 1.73
C ILE A 312 -15.87 -4.21 3.17
N CYS A 313 -16.70 -3.81 4.13
CA CYS A 313 -16.40 -4.02 5.55
C CYS A 313 -17.04 -5.32 6.06
N GLU A 314 -16.23 -6.16 6.69
CA GLU A 314 -16.68 -7.41 7.31
C GLU A 314 -16.30 -7.44 8.79
N ILE A 315 -17.31 -7.58 9.65
CA ILE A 315 -17.14 -7.52 11.10
C ILE A 315 -17.20 -8.94 11.68
N TYR A 316 -16.18 -9.28 12.47
CA TYR A 316 -16.01 -10.60 13.08
C TYR A 316 -15.87 -10.46 14.60
N PRO A 317 -16.96 -10.66 15.37
CA PRO A 317 -16.87 -10.76 16.82
C PRO A 317 -16.21 -12.08 17.24
N LYS A 318 -15.13 -12.00 18.02
CA LYS A 318 -14.35 -13.16 18.49
C LYS A 318 -14.23 -13.16 20.00
N LYS A 319 -14.48 -14.32 20.63
CA LYS A 319 -14.45 -14.47 22.09
C LYS A 319 -13.03 -14.80 22.54
N ILE A 320 -12.43 -13.87 23.28
CA ILE A 320 -11.05 -13.94 23.74
C ILE A 320 -11.03 -14.69 25.08
N GLY A 321 -9.99 -15.49 25.32
CA GLY A 321 -9.91 -16.43 26.46
C GLY A 321 -10.61 -17.78 26.24
N CYS A 322 -11.07 -18.08 25.03
CA CYS A 322 -11.41 -19.44 24.62
C CYS A 322 -10.20 -20.07 23.89
N PRO A 323 -9.90 -21.36 24.11
CA PRO A 323 -8.78 -22.03 23.44
C PRO A 323 -8.79 -21.81 21.93
N GLY A 324 -7.69 -21.31 21.38
CA GLY A 324 -7.53 -21.04 19.95
C GLY A 324 -7.87 -19.61 19.50
N TRP A 325 -8.00 -18.67 20.44
CA TRP A 325 -8.26 -17.24 20.18
C TRP A 325 -7.60 -16.29 21.20
N ASP A 326 -6.78 -16.84 22.09
CA ASP A 326 -6.03 -16.17 23.14
C ASP A 326 -4.57 -15.90 22.79
N ASP A 327 -4.10 -16.41 21.64
CA ASP A 327 -2.71 -16.28 21.19
C ASP A 327 -2.59 -15.46 19.88
N PRO A 328 -1.57 -14.61 19.72
CA PRO A 328 -1.33 -13.88 18.46
C PRO A 328 -1.22 -14.77 17.22
N GLU A 329 -0.68 -15.98 17.33
CA GLU A 329 -0.62 -16.91 16.19
C GLU A 329 -2.00 -17.28 15.67
N ASP A 330 -3.00 -17.41 16.55
CA ASP A 330 -4.36 -17.79 16.16
C ASP A 330 -5.09 -16.62 15.49
N VAL A 331 -4.87 -15.41 15.98
CA VAL A 331 -5.33 -14.18 15.31
C VAL A 331 -4.74 -14.10 13.90
N LYS A 332 -3.43 -14.32 13.74
CA LYS A 332 -2.76 -14.29 12.42
C LYS A 332 -3.28 -15.39 11.50
N LYS A 333 -3.41 -16.64 11.97
CA LYS A 333 -4.00 -17.74 11.18
C LYS A 333 -5.40 -17.39 10.68
N PHE A 334 -6.22 -16.74 11.52
CA PHE A 334 -7.54 -16.32 11.10
C PHE A 334 -7.49 -15.26 9.99
N ILE A 335 -6.67 -14.22 10.15
CA ILE A 335 -6.47 -13.19 9.12
C ILE A 335 -6.00 -13.82 7.80
N VAL A 336 -4.98 -14.69 7.86
CA VAL A 336 -4.44 -15.41 6.69
C VAL A 336 -5.54 -16.21 5.98
N SER A 337 -6.39 -16.93 6.72
CA SER A 337 -7.48 -17.73 6.14
C SER A 337 -8.57 -16.89 5.43
N HIS A 338 -8.62 -15.58 5.66
CA HIS A 338 -9.60 -14.65 5.07
C HIS A 338 -8.93 -13.56 4.21
N SER A 339 -7.64 -13.71 3.90
CA SER A 339 -6.79 -12.66 3.30
C SER A 339 -7.02 -12.37 1.81
N SER A 340 -7.83 -13.18 1.11
CA SER A 340 -8.13 -12.94 -0.31
C SER A 340 -8.71 -11.54 -0.51
N ASP A 341 -8.04 -10.69 -1.30
CA ASP A 341 -8.46 -9.31 -1.58
C ASP A 341 -8.62 -8.41 -0.33
N LEU A 342 -7.98 -8.79 0.78
CA LEU A 342 -7.96 -8.02 2.02
C LEU A 342 -6.99 -6.86 1.89
N ALA A 343 -7.46 -5.63 2.11
CA ALA A 343 -6.61 -4.44 2.16
C ALA A 343 -6.01 -4.22 3.55
N GLY A 344 -6.81 -4.50 4.58
CA GLY A 344 -6.45 -4.20 5.95
C GLY A 344 -7.32 -4.85 7.00
N CYS A 345 -6.83 -4.83 8.23
CA CYS A 345 -7.52 -5.35 9.40
C CYS A 345 -7.56 -4.30 10.52
N ILE A 346 -8.75 -4.06 11.07
CA ILE A 346 -8.97 -3.17 12.21
C ILE A 346 -9.25 -4.04 13.44
N LEU A 347 -8.43 -3.89 14.47
CA LEU A 347 -8.52 -4.62 15.73
C LEU A 347 -9.25 -3.76 16.75
N VAL A 348 -10.43 -4.20 17.22
CA VAL A 348 -11.30 -3.42 18.12
C VAL A 348 -11.43 -4.12 19.47
N GLY A 349 -11.10 -3.42 20.55
CA GLY A 349 -11.11 -3.99 21.90
C GLY A 349 -9.85 -4.80 22.20
N ASN A 350 -9.93 -5.77 23.12
CA ASN A 350 -8.75 -6.44 23.67
C ASN A 350 -8.20 -7.59 22.81
N ILE A 351 -7.78 -7.34 21.56
CA ILE A 351 -7.24 -8.37 20.67
C ILE A 351 -5.80 -8.75 21.08
N PRO A 352 -5.44 -10.06 21.17
CA PRO A 352 -4.09 -10.51 21.50
C PRO A 352 -3.01 -9.76 20.72
N MET A 353 -1.91 -9.44 21.40
CA MET A 353 -0.85 -8.61 20.83
C MET A 353 0.46 -9.38 20.72
N PRO A 354 1.08 -9.43 19.53
CA PRO A 354 2.42 -9.96 19.35
C PRO A 354 3.46 -8.96 19.85
N GLU A 355 4.50 -9.47 20.50
CA GLU A 355 5.72 -8.72 20.77
C GLU A 355 6.83 -9.18 19.83
N TYR A 356 7.80 -8.31 19.58
CA TYR A 356 9.00 -8.65 18.83
C TYR A 356 10.25 -8.31 19.62
N ARG A 357 11.19 -9.26 19.66
CA ARG A 357 12.48 -9.12 20.30
C ARG A 357 13.58 -8.92 19.28
N VAL A 358 14.43 -7.93 19.53
CA VAL A 358 15.70 -7.72 18.82
C VAL A 358 16.86 -7.87 19.80
N GLU A 359 17.90 -8.60 19.39
CA GLU A 359 19.11 -8.76 20.22
C GLU A 359 20.00 -7.51 20.23
N LYS A 360 19.86 -6.65 19.20
CA LYS A 360 20.58 -5.38 19.07
C LYS A 360 19.59 -4.25 18.76
N GLY A 361 18.89 -3.80 19.80
CA GLY A 361 18.01 -2.65 19.79
C GLY A 361 18.77 -1.34 20.04
N TYR A 362 18.13 -0.40 20.73
CA TYR A 362 18.75 0.88 21.09
C TYR A 362 20.02 0.66 21.94
N MET A 363 21.07 1.45 21.68
CA MET A 363 22.39 1.31 22.31
C MET A 363 22.99 -0.12 22.29
N ASN A 364 22.64 -0.93 21.28
CA ASN A 364 23.06 -2.33 21.13
C ASN A 364 22.63 -3.24 22.29
N GLN A 365 21.55 -2.92 23.00
CA GLN A 365 20.97 -3.79 24.04
C GLN A 365 19.79 -4.59 23.49
N PRO A 366 19.50 -5.79 24.04
CA PRO A 366 18.27 -6.51 23.71
C PRO A 366 17.03 -5.70 24.11
N GLU A 367 16.00 -5.74 23.27
CA GLU A 367 14.78 -4.96 23.43
C GLU A 367 13.59 -5.81 22.97
N THR A 368 12.48 -5.78 23.72
CA THR A 368 11.20 -6.42 23.37
C THR A 368 10.13 -5.34 23.37
N PHE A 369 9.28 -5.33 22.35
CA PHE A 369 8.24 -4.31 22.19
C PHE A 369 7.03 -4.83 21.41
N PRO A 370 5.83 -4.23 21.59
CA PRO A 370 4.64 -4.51 20.78
C PRO A 370 4.88 -4.38 19.27
N CYS A 371 4.36 -5.30 18.45
CA CYS A 371 4.67 -5.33 17.02
C CYS A 371 3.46 -5.76 16.17
N ASP A 372 2.48 -4.88 15.96
CA ASP A 372 1.33 -5.17 15.09
C ASP A 372 1.73 -5.44 13.62
N PHE A 373 2.96 -5.10 13.22
CA PHE A 373 3.52 -5.50 11.93
C PHE A 373 3.54 -7.03 11.73
N TYR A 374 3.60 -7.82 12.80
CA TYR A 374 3.40 -9.26 12.74
C TYR A 374 2.07 -9.66 12.09
N TYR A 375 1.01 -8.88 12.26
CA TYR A 375 -0.30 -9.10 11.63
C TYR A 375 -0.41 -8.53 10.22
N MET A 376 0.51 -7.65 9.83
CA MET A 376 0.55 -7.03 8.50
C MET A 376 1.26 -7.92 7.47
N ASP A 377 2.32 -8.60 7.89
CA ASP A 377 3.07 -9.57 7.09
C ASP A 377 2.44 -10.97 7.25
N LEU A 378 1.66 -11.39 6.27
CA LEU A 378 0.85 -12.60 6.31
C LEU A 378 1.62 -13.85 5.87
N ASP A 379 2.69 -13.69 5.09
CA ASP A 379 3.45 -14.80 4.51
C ASP A 379 4.89 -14.95 5.03
N GLY A 380 5.37 -14.00 5.84
CA GLY A 380 6.64 -14.08 6.53
C GLY A 380 6.67 -15.08 7.68
N LYS A 381 7.88 -15.54 8.00
CA LYS A 381 8.15 -16.53 9.05
C LYS A 381 8.75 -15.85 10.27
N TRP A 382 8.11 -16.08 11.41
CA TRP A 382 8.45 -15.52 12.72
C TRP A 382 8.71 -16.68 13.68
N GLU A 383 9.82 -16.65 14.40
CA GLU A 383 10.15 -17.69 15.38
C GLU A 383 9.65 -17.26 16.75
N VAL A 384 9.07 -18.18 17.51
CA VAL A 384 8.64 -17.93 18.88
C VAL A 384 9.89 -17.92 19.76
N TYR A 385 10.14 -16.79 20.43
CA TYR A 385 11.19 -16.63 21.42
C TYR A 385 10.72 -17.04 22.81
N ASP A 386 9.55 -16.53 23.22
CA ASP A 386 8.95 -16.79 24.53
C ASP A 386 7.42 -16.76 24.45
N LYS A 387 6.77 -17.49 25.35
CA LYS A 387 5.32 -17.47 25.55
C LYS A 387 5.00 -17.51 27.03
N GLY A 388 4.07 -16.67 27.45
CA GLY A 388 3.64 -16.65 28.84
C GLY A 388 2.21 -16.15 28.99
N GLY A 389 1.74 -16.19 30.24
CA GLY A 389 0.48 -15.60 30.67
C GLY A 389 0.71 -14.81 31.95
N ASN A 390 0.09 -13.64 32.09
CA ASN A 390 0.11 -12.90 33.35
C ASN A 390 -1.12 -13.21 34.22
N SER A 391 -1.06 -12.84 35.49
CA SER A 391 -2.15 -13.03 36.47
C SER A 391 -3.44 -12.27 36.14
N PHE A 392 -3.41 -11.40 35.12
CA PHE A 392 -4.56 -10.66 34.60
C PHE A 392 -5.20 -11.35 33.37
N GLY A 393 -4.70 -12.54 32.98
CA GLY A 393 -5.26 -13.35 31.89
C GLY A 393 -4.77 -12.96 30.49
N TYR A 394 -3.72 -12.14 30.38
CA TYR A 394 -3.10 -11.84 29.10
C TYR A 394 -2.07 -12.89 28.74
N TYR A 395 -2.28 -13.56 27.61
CA TYR A 395 -1.27 -14.40 26.97
C TYR A 395 -0.47 -13.54 26.01
N TYR A 396 0.85 -13.60 26.13
CA TYR A 396 1.76 -12.91 25.23
C TYR A 396 2.61 -13.93 24.49
N THR A 397 2.89 -13.64 23.22
CA THR A 397 3.91 -14.35 22.45
C THR A 397 4.93 -13.34 21.97
N VAL A 398 6.19 -13.61 22.33
CA VAL A 398 7.34 -12.84 21.87
C VAL A 398 7.92 -13.56 20.67
N PHE A 399 8.02 -12.86 19.55
CA PHE A 399 8.63 -13.37 18.32
C PHE A 399 10.04 -12.83 18.12
N CYS A 400 10.87 -13.57 17.39
CA CYS A 400 12.20 -13.16 16.94
C CYS A 400 12.48 -13.72 15.53
N ASN A 401 13.67 -13.45 14.99
CA ASN A 401 14.17 -14.04 13.74
C ASN A 401 13.19 -13.96 12.55
N HIS A 402 12.58 -12.80 12.33
CA HIS A 402 11.68 -12.61 11.19
C HIS A 402 12.44 -12.79 9.85
N THR A 403 12.00 -13.78 9.05
CA THR A 403 12.50 -14.13 7.71
C THR A 403 11.35 -14.16 6.70
N ASN A 404 11.66 -14.21 5.39
CA ASN A 404 10.67 -14.12 4.32
C ASN A 404 9.59 -15.21 4.31
N GLY A 405 9.72 -16.28 5.10
CA GLY A 405 8.78 -17.39 5.10
C GLY A 405 8.51 -17.94 3.70
N ASN A 406 7.24 -17.91 3.29
CA ASN A 406 6.79 -18.35 1.97
C ASN A 406 6.67 -17.22 0.94
N GLY A 407 6.95 -15.98 1.33
CA GLY A 407 6.86 -14.81 0.45
C GLY A 407 7.94 -13.78 0.74
N SER A 408 7.57 -12.66 1.34
CA SER A 408 8.46 -11.51 1.55
C SER A 408 8.49 -11.10 3.02
N LYS A 409 9.17 -9.99 3.33
CA LYS A 409 9.02 -9.32 4.63
C LYS A 409 8.12 -8.10 4.52
N ALA A 410 7.61 -7.77 3.33
CA ALA A 410 6.72 -6.63 3.17
C ALA A 410 5.35 -6.96 3.77
N PRO A 411 4.61 -5.97 4.26
CA PRO A 411 3.23 -6.21 4.65
C PRO A 411 2.35 -6.50 3.42
N GLU A 412 1.46 -7.48 3.54
CA GLU A 412 0.38 -7.74 2.57
C GLU A 412 -0.86 -6.89 2.88
N ILE A 413 -1.07 -6.54 4.15
CA ILE A 413 -2.19 -5.73 4.61
C ILE A 413 -1.72 -4.63 5.57
N TRP A 414 -2.48 -3.55 5.72
CA TRP A 414 -2.29 -2.63 6.85
C TRP A 414 -3.10 -3.06 8.07
N VAL A 415 -2.66 -2.69 9.27
CA VAL A 415 -3.37 -2.96 10.52
C VAL A 415 -3.54 -1.67 11.30
N GLY A 416 -4.72 -1.51 11.92
CA GLY A 416 -5.01 -0.44 12.86
C GLY A 416 -5.67 -0.97 14.13
N ARG A 417 -5.43 -0.32 15.26
CA ARG A 417 -5.92 -0.76 16.57
C ARG A 417 -6.78 0.30 17.26
N ILE A 418 -7.98 -0.08 17.67
CA ILE A 418 -8.95 0.74 18.38
C ILE A 418 -9.27 0.05 19.72
N SER A 419 -8.36 0.20 20.67
CA SER A 419 -8.38 -0.53 21.95
C SER A 419 -8.26 0.44 23.12
N PRO A 420 -9.39 0.90 23.71
CA PRO A 420 -9.33 1.81 24.85
C PRO A 420 -8.76 1.10 26.09
N SER A 421 -8.27 1.91 27.02
CA SER A 421 -7.83 1.47 28.34
C SER A 421 -8.87 1.85 29.40
N SER A 422 -9.11 0.93 30.34
CA SER A 422 -9.96 1.14 31.51
C SER A 422 -9.50 2.30 32.40
N TRP A 423 -8.20 2.63 32.36
CA TRP A 423 -7.67 3.79 33.07
C TRP A 423 -8.22 5.12 32.53
N ILE A 424 -8.50 5.19 31.21
CA ILE A 424 -9.09 6.37 30.57
C ILE A 424 -10.57 6.48 30.91
N GLY A 425 -11.30 5.36 30.86
CA GLY A 425 -12.73 5.28 31.14
C GLY A 425 -13.33 3.94 30.72
N ASP A 426 -14.66 3.84 30.78
CA ASP A 426 -15.37 2.62 30.37
C ASP A 426 -15.16 2.31 28.87
N ASN A 427 -14.69 1.10 28.56
CA ASN A 427 -14.28 0.70 27.22
C ASN A 427 -15.41 0.80 26.19
N VAL A 428 -16.63 0.36 26.54
CA VAL A 428 -17.79 0.41 25.64
C VAL A 428 -18.14 1.86 25.34
N SER A 429 -18.21 2.71 26.37
CA SER A 429 -18.53 4.14 26.24
C SER A 429 -17.48 4.89 25.39
N LEU A 430 -16.20 4.60 25.61
CA LEU A 430 -15.10 5.19 24.83
C LEU A 430 -15.15 4.77 23.35
N LEU A 431 -15.44 3.50 23.07
CA LEU A 431 -15.60 3.00 21.69
C LEU A 431 -16.80 3.66 21.00
N LYS A 432 -17.94 3.82 21.70
CA LYS A 432 -19.10 4.54 21.15
C LYS A 432 -18.77 5.96 20.73
N GLU A 433 -18.11 6.69 21.63
CA GLU A 433 -17.75 8.08 21.37
C GLU A 433 -16.69 8.16 20.25
N TYR A 434 -15.73 7.23 20.20
CA TYR A 434 -14.78 7.12 19.08
C TYR A 434 -15.50 6.93 17.73
N PHE A 435 -16.37 5.92 17.59
CA PHE A 435 -17.09 5.67 16.34
C PHE A 435 -18.08 6.78 15.98
N LYS A 436 -18.60 7.52 16.96
CA LYS A 436 -19.38 8.74 16.72
C LYS A 436 -18.52 9.85 16.14
N ARG A 437 -17.32 10.09 16.66
CA ARG A 437 -16.36 11.05 16.06
C ARG A 437 -15.94 10.64 14.66
N ASN A 438 -15.66 9.35 14.46
CA ASN A 438 -15.31 8.79 13.15
C ASN A 438 -16.42 9.05 12.12
N HIS A 439 -17.67 8.70 12.45
CA HIS A 439 -18.84 8.97 11.61
C HIS A 439 -19.00 10.46 11.31
N ALA A 440 -18.88 11.31 12.34
CA ALA A 440 -18.99 12.76 12.21
C ALA A 440 -17.91 13.33 11.28
N TYR A 441 -16.68 12.79 11.35
CA TYR A 441 -15.61 13.20 10.45
C TYR A 441 -15.92 12.79 9.01
N ARG A 442 -16.34 11.55 8.77
CA ARG A 442 -16.68 11.04 7.43
C ARG A 442 -17.82 11.83 6.77
N THR A 443 -18.89 12.07 7.52
CA THR A 443 -20.06 12.85 7.06
C THR A 443 -19.82 14.35 6.98
N GLY A 444 -18.70 14.85 7.53
CA GLY A 444 -18.34 16.26 7.49
C GLY A 444 -18.91 17.09 8.65
N SER A 445 -19.73 16.52 9.53
CA SER A 445 -20.25 17.23 10.71
C SER A 445 -19.17 17.52 11.76
N LEU A 446 -18.04 16.79 11.73
CA LEU A 446 -16.82 17.11 12.47
C LEU A 446 -15.74 17.58 11.48
N CYS A 447 -15.63 18.90 11.32
CA CYS A 447 -14.69 19.55 10.40
C CYS A 447 -13.76 20.54 11.12
N ARG A 448 -12.60 20.80 10.52
CA ARG A 448 -11.60 21.78 11.00
C ARG A 448 -10.91 22.46 9.82
N ALA A 449 -10.26 23.60 10.11
CA ALA A 449 -9.35 24.22 9.17
C ALA A 449 -8.21 23.25 8.84
N SER A 450 -7.85 23.12 7.56
CA SER A 450 -6.77 22.26 7.08
C SER A 450 -5.40 22.84 7.44
N ARG A 451 -5.10 22.79 8.74
CA ARG A 451 -3.88 23.32 9.36
C ARG A 451 -3.14 22.21 10.08
N ALA A 452 -1.81 22.25 9.99
CA ALA A 452 -0.93 21.33 10.68
C ALA A 452 -0.02 22.05 11.67
N LEU A 453 0.30 21.39 12.77
CA LEU A 453 1.38 21.77 13.67
C LEU A 453 2.55 20.81 13.46
N LEU A 454 3.73 21.36 13.22
CA LEU A 454 5.00 20.66 13.28
C LEU A 454 5.75 21.19 14.51
N TYR A 455 5.73 20.41 15.58
CA TYR A 455 6.39 20.74 16.85
C TYR A 455 7.61 19.87 17.02
N ILE A 456 8.79 20.48 17.05
CA ILE A 456 10.06 19.77 17.02
C ILE A 456 10.94 20.23 18.17
N ASP A 457 11.28 19.32 19.06
CA ASP A 457 12.22 19.57 20.14
C ASP A 457 13.69 19.49 19.69
N ASP A 458 14.53 20.21 20.42
CA ASP A 458 16.00 20.09 20.52
C ASP A 458 16.74 19.40 19.34
N ASP A 459 16.97 18.09 19.43
CA ASP A 459 17.82 17.24 18.61
C ASP A 459 17.43 17.28 17.14
N TRP A 460 16.14 17.50 16.90
CA TRP A 460 15.55 17.49 15.57
C TRP A 460 15.30 18.89 15.02
N ALA A 461 15.50 19.96 15.80
CA ALA A 461 15.14 21.32 15.42
C ALA A 461 15.69 21.75 14.05
N LYS A 462 16.93 21.31 13.74
CA LYS A 462 17.61 21.55 12.45
C LYS A 462 16.88 20.97 11.23
N TYR A 463 16.06 19.93 11.41
CA TYR A 463 15.30 19.27 10.33
C TYR A 463 13.92 19.89 10.11
N GLY A 464 13.56 20.97 10.82
CA GLY A 464 12.22 21.57 10.71
C GLY A 464 11.83 22.00 9.30
N SER A 465 12.78 22.46 8.49
CA SER A 465 12.51 22.77 7.07
C SER A 465 12.23 21.53 6.22
N GLU A 466 12.87 20.41 6.53
CA GLU A 466 12.68 19.15 5.82
C GLU A 466 11.30 18.55 6.15
N TYR A 467 10.96 18.45 7.44
CA TYR A 467 9.68 17.89 7.87
C TYR A 467 8.50 18.76 7.46
N LYS A 468 8.69 20.09 7.41
CA LYS A 468 7.71 20.99 6.82
C LYS A 468 7.41 20.61 5.37
N ARG A 469 8.42 20.29 4.56
CA ARG A 469 8.23 19.87 3.15
C ARG A 469 7.48 18.56 3.00
N TYR A 470 7.55 17.68 3.99
CA TYR A 470 6.72 16.46 4.01
C TYR A 470 5.25 16.80 4.22
N LEU A 471 4.94 17.65 5.22
CA LEU A 471 3.58 18.13 5.45
C LEU A 471 3.02 18.96 4.28
N GLU A 472 3.87 19.60 3.48
CA GLU A 472 3.47 20.32 2.26
C GLU A 472 2.85 19.41 1.18
N ASN A 473 2.98 18.08 1.30
CA ASN A 473 2.26 17.13 0.45
C ASN A 473 0.76 17.05 0.78
N ILE A 474 0.38 17.41 2.01
CA ILE A 474 -0.98 17.34 2.52
C ILE A 474 -1.58 18.74 2.65
N TYR A 475 -0.80 19.71 3.16
CA TYR A 475 -1.25 21.05 3.51
C TYR A 475 -0.52 22.14 2.73
N LYS A 476 -1.18 23.28 2.50
CA LYS A 476 -0.51 24.48 1.96
C LYS A 476 0.55 24.95 2.95
N SER A 477 1.71 25.38 2.44
CA SER A 477 2.85 25.82 3.26
C SER A 477 2.49 26.89 4.32
N SER A 478 1.58 27.81 3.98
CA SER A 478 1.08 28.87 4.87
C SER A 478 0.15 28.39 5.99
N LEU A 479 -0.34 27.14 5.91
CA LEU A 479 -1.22 26.52 6.90
C LEU A 479 -0.46 25.55 7.83
N ILE A 480 0.86 25.45 7.68
CA ILE A 480 1.74 24.66 8.54
C ILE A 480 2.41 25.59 9.54
N THR A 481 2.05 25.45 10.82
CA THR A 481 2.74 26.13 11.92
C THR A 481 3.94 25.29 12.34
N VAL A 482 5.15 25.86 12.26
CA VAL A 482 6.39 25.19 12.67
C VAL A 482 6.89 25.82 13.97
N ILE A 483 7.15 24.99 14.97
CA ILE A 483 7.76 25.37 16.25
C ILE A 483 8.96 24.47 16.48
N ASN A 484 10.16 25.02 16.32
CA ASN A 484 11.42 24.28 16.38
C ASN A 484 12.56 25.11 16.98
N ASP A 485 12.24 26.04 17.89
CA ASP A 485 13.23 26.85 18.61
C ASP A 485 13.62 26.12 19.91
N PRO A 486 14.84 25.56 20.02
CA PRO A 486 15.27 24.75 21.17
C PRO A 486 15.22 25.50 22.52
N GLU A 487 15.18 26.83 22.50
CA GLU A 487 15.06 27.65 23.71
C GLU A 487 13.61 27.78 24.18
N LYS A 488 12.64 27.52 23.30
CA LYS A 488 11.20 27.74 23.56
C LYS A 488 10.37 26.46 23.56
N THR A 489 10.87 25.37 22.97
CA THR A 489 10.16 24.09 22.88
C THR A 489 10.09 23.42 24.25
N ARG A 490 9.00 23.64 24.98
CA ARG A 490 8.79 23.13 26.34
C ARG A 490 7.38 22.55 26.51
N GLU A 491 7.15 21.82 27.59
CA GLU A 491 5.88 21.19 27.95
C GLU A 491 4.69 22.17 27.91
N LYS A 492 4.86 23.36 28.53
CA LYS A 492 3.82 24.41 28.54
C LYS A 492 3.62 25.05 27.19
N ASN A 493 4.69 25.18 26.40
CA ASN A 493 4.59 25.73 25.05
C ASN A 493 3.78 24.79 24.15
N TYR A 494 4.10 23.49 24.16
CA TYR A 494 3.35 22.49 23.44
C TYR A 494 1.88 22.46 23.87
N LEU A 495 1.61 22.37 25.18
CA LEU A 495 0.26 22.42 25.73
C LEU A 495 -0.52 23.66 25.29
N ASN A 496 0.11 24.84 25.31
CA ASN A 496 -0.54 26.07 24.89
C ASN A 496 -0.90 26.07 23.41
N ASN A 497 -0.05 25.49 22.55
CA ASN A 497 -0.33 25.40 21.12
C ASN A 497 -1.49 24.46 20.82
N ILE A 498 -1.52 23.26 21.41
CA ILE A 498 -2.60 22.29 21.17
C ILE A 498 -3.93 22.71 21.82
N LYS A 499 -3.90 23.58 22.85
CA LYS A 499 -5.10 24.16 23.49
C LYS A 499 -5.70 25.31 22.69
N LYS A 500 -4.87 26.24 22.21
CA LYS A 500 -5.32 27.48 21.56
C LYS A 500 -5.85 27.23 20.15
N GLU A 501 -5.15 26.38 19.41
CA GLU A 501 -5.38 26.19 17.99
C GLU A 501 -6.04 24.84 17.71
N LYS A 502 -6.93 24.79 16.72
CA LYS A 502 -7.57 23.53 16.28
C LYS A 502 -6.87 23.02 15.02
N TYR A 503 -5.81 22.25 15.20
CA TYR A 503 -5.13 21.58 14.10
C TYR A 503 -5.94 20.37 13.59
N GLU A 504 -5.80 20.06 12.30
CA GLU A 504 -6.23 18.79 11.72
C GLU A 504 -5.16 17.72 11.97
N TRP A 505 -3.88 18.09 11.80
CA TRP A 505 -2.72 17.21 11.95
C TRP A 505 -1.69 17.80 12.92
N ILE A 506 -1.17 16.99 13.84
CA ILE A 506 -0.04 17.34 14.70
C ILE A 506 1.08 16.34 14.45
N CYS A 507 2.26 16.85 14.14
CA CYS A 507 3.50 16.10 14.14
C CYS A 507 4.33 16.58 15.33
N LEU A 508 4.61 15.68 16.27
CA LEU A 508 5.39 15.97 17.48
C LEU A 508 6.69 15.18 17.44
N HIS A 509 7.83 15.88 17.53
CA HIS A 509 9.13 15.30 17.76
C HIS A 509 9.58 15.69 19.15
N ALA A 510 9.67 14.71 20.02
CA ALA A 510 10.11 14.87 21.39
C ALA A 510 10.60 13.53 21.92
N HIS A 511 11.50 13.58 22.89
CA HIS A 511 11.83 12.41 23.68
C HIS A 511 10.60 11.92 24.44
N SER A 512 10.48 10.61 24.65
CA SER A 512 9.30 10.05 25.28
C SER A 512 9.54 8.72 25.96
N SER A 513 8.59 8.37 26.81
CA SER A 513 8.31 7.02 27.25
C SER A 513 6.82 6.72 27.07
N GLN A 514 6.37 5.56 27.55
CA GLN A 514 4.96 5.16 27.55
C GLN A 514 4.03 6.16 28.27
N LEU A 515 4.58 6.92 29.22
CA LEU A 515 3.80 7.72 30.18
C LEU A 515 3.95 9.23 29.98
N GLN A 516 4.94 9.70 29.20
CA GLN A 516 5.21 11.14 29.08
C GLN A 516 5.99 11.51 27.83
N HIS A 517 5.90 12.80 27.46
CA HIS A 517 6.84 13.47 26.56
C HIS A 517 7.84 14.29 27.38
N ASN A 518 9.11 14.23 27.03
CA ASN A 518 10.19 14.99 27.63
C ASN A 518 10.71 16.01 26.63
N PHE A 519 10.78 17.28 27.06
CA PHE A 519 11.26 18.40 26.26
C PHE A 519 12.55 18.93 26.88
N TYR A 520 13.67 18.74 26.19
CA TYR A 520 14.98 19.06 26.72
C TYR A 520 15.33 20.53 26.54
N TYR A 521 16.09 21.06 27.50
CA TYR A 521 16.72 22.35 27.32
C TYR A 521 17.90 22.21 26.37
N SER A 522 18.27 23.31 25.70
CA SER A 522 19.32 23.35 24.67
C SER A 522 20.70 22.89 25.15
N ASP A 523 20.96 22.93 26.47
CA ASP A 523 22.18 22.42 27.09
C ASP A 523 22.13 20.92 27.44
N HIS A 524 21.00 20.26 27.22
CA HIS A 524 20.68 18.86 27.54
C HIS A 524 20.94 18.46 29.01
N THR A 525 20.98 19.43 29.93
CA THR A 525 21.21 19.16 31.37
C THR A 525 19.93 18.95 32.17
N LYS A 526 18.80 19.40 31.62
CA LYS A 526 17.47 19.33 32.22
C LYS A 526 16.40 19.19 31.14
N TRP A 527 15.22 18.73 31.53
CA TRP A 527 14.05 18.62 30.67
C TRP A 527 12.78 18.92 31.45
N ASP A 528 11.76 19.41 30.74
CA ASP A 528 10.39 19.50 31.25
C ASP A 528 9.60 18.28 30.75
N SER A 529 8.72 17.73 31.59
CA SER A 529 7.93 16.54 31.24
C SER A 529 6.45 16.91 31.10
N LEU A 530 5.82 16.46 30.02
CA LEU A 530 4.37 16.43 29.86
C LEU A 530 3.87 15.01 30.13
N THR A 531 3.29 14.81 31.30
CA THR A 531 2.82 13.48 31.72
C THR A 531 1.46 13.11 31.11
N SER A 532 1.15 11.82 31.06
CA SER A 532 -0.16 11.25 30.71
C SER A 532 -1.29 11.92 31.51
N TRP A 533 -1.08 12.14 32.81
CA TRP A 533 -2.02 12.82 33.71
C TRP A 533 -2.27 14.28 33.36
N GLU A 534 -1.22 15.02 33.01
CA GLU A 534 -1.35 16.41 32.59
C GLU A 534 -2.01 16.52 31.22
N LEU A 535 -1.64 15.66 30.27
CA LEU A 535 -2.28 15.60 28.96
C LEU A 535 -3.79 15.30 29.12
N ARG A 536 -4.13 14.33 29.99
CA ARG A 536 -5.50 13.98 30.35
C ARG A 536 -6.28 15.15 30.95
N LYS A 537 -5.68 16.00 31.79
CA LYS A 537 -6.38 17.18 32.35
C LYS A 537 -6.67 18.27 31.31
N ASN A 538 -6.00 18.25 30.17
CA ASN A 538 -5.91 19.39 29.25
C ASN A 538 -6.50 19.09 27.87
N TYR A 539 -7.71 18.54 27.85
CA TYR A 539 -8.38 18.06 26.63
C TYR A 539 -8.76 19.15 25.62
N LYS A 540 -7.93 19.36 24.58
CA LYS A 540 -8.32 19.60 23.16
C LYS A 540 -7.17 19.16 22.24
N SER A 541 -7.52 18.68 21.04
CA SER A 541 -6.68 17.76 20.26
C SER A 541 -6.96 17.85 18.76
N ALA A 542 -5.99 17.51 17.90
CA ALA A 542 -6.15 17.29 16.46
C ALA A 542 -6.95 16.02 16.10
N PHE A 543 -7.17 15.79 14.80
CA PHE A 543 -7.75 14.55 14.28
C PHE A 543 -6.67 13.48 14.08
N PHE A 544 -5.53 13.88 13.53
CA PHE A 544 -4.43 12.98 13.19
C PHE A 544 -3.16 13.38 13.93
N TYR A 545 -2.44 12.37 14.41
CA TYR A 545 -1.18 12.52 15.11
C TYR A 545 -0.09 11.68 14.47
N ASP A 546 1.05 12.29 14.20
CA ASP A 546 2.31 11.63 13.90
C ASP A 546 3.28 11.91 15.06
N LEU A 547 3.49 10.91 15.91
CA LEU A 547 4.31 11.00 17.11
C LEU A 547 5.69 10.42 16.80
N HIS A 548 6.63 11.32 16.52
CA HIS A 548 8.05 11.02 16.51
C HIS A 548 8.55 10.96 17.97
N CYS A 549 8.04 9.98 18.71
CA CYS A 549 8.18 9.83 20.15
C CYS A 549 8.39 8.35 20.52
N CYS A 550 9.49 8.04 21.21
CA CYS A 550 9.82 6.70 21.68
C CYS A 550 8.72 6.14 22.58
N GLU A 551 8.36 4.87 22.39
CA GLU A 551 7.41 4.10 23.24
C GLU A 551 6.01 4.71 23.42
N ALA A 552 5.69 5.79 22.69
CA ALA A 552 4.43 6.50 22.85
C ALA A 552 3.21 5.63 22.51
N LEU A 553 3.39 4.57 21.71
CA LEU A 553 2.36 3.61 21.32
C LEU A 553 2.55 2.23 21.97
N ASP A 554 3.33 2.12 23.04
CA ASP A 554 3.37 0.89 23.85
C ASP A 554 2.06 0.74 24.63
N TYR A 555 1.09 0.12 23.97
CA TYR A 555 -0.28 -0.02 24.46
C TYR A 555 -0.43 -1.14 25.51
N PHE A 556 0.61 -1.91 25.83
CA PHE A 556 0.56 -2.81 27.00
C PHE A 556 0.42 -2.04 28.31
N GLN A 557 0.92 -0.80 28.35
CA GLN A 557 0.73 0.06 29.50
C GLN A 557 -0.69 0.63 29.51
N GLU A 558 -1.43 0.43 30.62
CA GLU A 558 -2.77 1.00 30.77
C GLU A 558 -2.79 2.53 30.58
N GLU A 559 -1.69 3.20 30.91
CA GLU A 559 -1.50 4.65 30.83
C GLU A 559 -0.85 5.13 29.51
N CYS A 560 -0.78 4.27 28.49
CA CYS A 560 -0.16 4.57 27.19
C CYS A 560 -0.59 5.94 26.64
N ILE A 561 0.38 6.84 26.46
CA ILE A 561 0.13 8.22 26.05
C ILE A 561 -0.46 8.33 24.64
N GLY A 562 -0.09 7.43 23.72
CA GLY A 562 -0.70 7.33 22.39
C GLY A 562 -2.19 7.03 22.44
N ASN A 563 -2.62 6.20 23.40
CA ASN A 563 -4.01 5.87 23.60
C ASN A 563 -4.82 7.07 24.15
N LEU A 564 -4.18 7.95 24.93
CA LEU A 564 -4.76 9.24 25.35
C LEU A 564 -4.99 10.20 24.18
N TYR A 565 -4.09 10.24 23.18
CA TYR A 565 -4.31 11.02 21.96
C TYR A 565 -5.46 10.48 21.09
N LEU A 566 -5.84 9.22 21.27
CA LEU A 566 -6.97 8.64 20.55
C LEU A 566 -8.31 8.78 21.32
N PHE A 567 -8.31 8.42 22.61
CA PHE A 567 -9.54 8.32 23.42
C PHE A 567 -9.69 9.38 24.50
N GLY A 568 -8.58 9.92 25.02
CA GLY A 568 -8.64 10.89 26.11
C GLY A 568 -9.34 12.17 25.67
N ASN A 569 -9.13 12.61 24.42
CA ASN A 569 -9.64 13.88 23.94
C ASN A 569 -10.94 13.76 23.12
N THR A 570 -11.44 14.91 22.67
CA THR A 570 -12.73 15.03 21.98
C THR A 570 -12.66 14.96 20.45
N SER A 571 -11.52 14.61 19.83
CA SER A 571 -11.34 14.72 18.38
C SER A 571 -10.39 13.71 17.72
N GLY A 572 -9.52 13.02 18.45
CA GLY A 572 -8.56 12.08 17.89
C GLY A 572 -9.24 10.96 17.10
N LEU A 573 -8.66 10.66 15.94
CA LEU A 573 -9.11 9.65 14.98
C LEU A 573 -8.01 8.66 14.61
N THR A 574 -6.76 9.13 14.50
CA THR A 574 -5.60 8.27 14.21
C THR A 574 -4.35 8.81 14.90
N VAL A 575 -3.55 7.89 15.46
CA VAL A 575 -2.24 8.17 16.05
C VAL A 575 -1.25 7.20 15.45
N ILE A 576 -0.16 7.72 14.90
CA ILE A 576 0.92 6.95 14.32
C ILE A 576 2.16 7.22 15.17
N GLY A 577 2.95 6.18 15.46
CA GLY A 577 4.14 6.31 16.28
C GLY A 577 4.74 4.97 16.65
N SER A 578 5.66 4.98 17.61
CA SER A 578 6.44 3.80 17.97
C SER A 578 6.07 3.22 19.32
N SER A 579 6.02 1.89 19.42
CA SER A 579 5.91 1.13 20.66
C SER A 579 7.26 0.85 21.33
N LYS A 580 8.37 1.29 20.74
CA LYS A 580 9.73 0.97 21.19
C LYS A 580 10.61 2.22 21.35
N VAL A 581 11.81 2.05 21.88
CA VAL A 581 12.81 3.13 21.92
C VAL A 581 13.36 3.38 20.51
N GLY A 582 13.18 4.59 19.99
CA GLY A 582 13.41 4.90 18.58
C GLY A 582 12.34 4.30 17.67
N GLY A 583 12.54 4.42 16.35
CA GLY A 583 11.52 4.06 15.37
C GLY A 583 10.59 5.21 15.09
N MET A 584 10.63 5.73 13.87
CA MET A 584 9.93 6.93 13.47
C MET A 584 9.54 6.78 12.00
N ILE A 585 8.48 7.46 11.56
CA ILE A 585 8.17 7.53 10.11
C ILE A 585 9.24 8.29 9.33
N ASP A 586 10.27 8.82 10.00
CA ASP A 586 11.12 9.85 9.45
C ASP A 586 12.26 9.42 8.51
N ASN A 587 12.47 10.21 7.45
CA ASN A 587 12.85 9.85 6.07
C ASN A 587 11.71 9.28 5.20
N GLY A 588 10.49 9.18 5.74
CA GLY A 588 9.30 8.64 5.09
C GLY A 588 8.60 9.60 4.15
N LYS A 589 9.37 10.32 3.32
CA LYS A 589 8.87 11.09 2.18
C LYS A 589 7.73 10.34 1.46
N THR A 590 7.89 9.03 1.25
CA THR A 590 6.87 8.13 0.68
C THR A 590 5.53 8.15 1.42
N PHE A 591 5.51 8.13 2.75
CA PHE A 591 4.26 8.14 3.53
C PHE A 591 3.44 9.40 3.21
N TYR A 592 4.06 10.57 3.37
CA TYR A 592 3.42 11.86 3.10
C TYR A 592 3.12 12.08 1.61
N GLU A 593 3.98 11.64 0.71
CA GLU A 593 3.73 11.65 -0.75
C GLU A 593 2.54 10.77 -1.11
N LYS A 594 2.38 9.60 -0.49
CA LYS A 594 1.25 8.72 -0.76
C LYS A 594 -0.06 9.36 -0.31
N LEU A 595 -0.08 10.02 0.85
CA LEU A 595 -1.22 10.81 1.32
C LEU A 595 -1.58 11.96 0.36
N LYS A 596 -0.61 12.52 -0.39
CA LYS A 596 -0.89 13.52 -1.43
C LYS A 596 -1.88 13.01 -2.48
N SER A 597 -1.79 11.74 -2.83
CA SER A 597 -2.57 11.07 -3.89
C SER A 597 -3.98 10.63 -3.45
N ALA A 598 -4.48 11.15 -2.33
CA ALA A 598 -5.76 10.77 -1.72
C ALA A 598 -5.84 9.29 -1.26
N ALA A 599 -4.69 8.69 -0.97
CA ALA A 599 -4.60 7.40 -0.28
C ALA A 599 -5.03 7.53 1.18
N CYS A 600 -5.53 6.44 1.77
CA CYS A 600 -5.77 6.39 3.22
C CYS A 600 -4.47 6.22 4.00
N ILE A 601 -4.54 6.45 5.31
CA ILE A 601 -3.40 6.31 6.23
C ILE A 601 -2.84 4.88 6.16
N GLY A 602 -3.70 3.86 6.10
CA GLY A 602 -3.30 2.46 6.02
C GLY A 602 -2.48 2.16 4.76
N ASP A 603 -2.94 2.61 3.60
CA ASP A 603 -2.22 2.42 2.33
C ASP A 603 -0.86 3.13 2.36
N ALA A 604 -0.82 4.38 2.83
CA ALA A 604 0.42 5.14 2.97
C ALA A 604 1.39 4.47 3.95
N PHE A 605 0.87 3.95 5.07
CA PHE A 605 1.64 3.27 6.10
C PHE A 605 2.23 1.94 5.60
N GLY A 606 1.40 1.10 4.97
CA GLY A 606 1.84 -0.19 4.40
C GLY A 606 2.90 -0.04 3.31
N GLU A 607 2.77 0.99 2.46
CA GLU A 607 3.79 1.30 1.45
C GLU A 607 5.09 1.83 2.06
N TRP A 608 5.02 2.74 3.02
CA TRP A 608 6.19 3.20 3.77
C TRP A 608 6.92 2.02 4.42
N TYR A 609 6.16 1.11 5.05
CA TYR A 609 6.71 -0.07 5.70
C TYR A 609 7.42 -0.99 4.71
N SER A 610 6.78 -1.23 3.55
CA SER A 610 7.33 -2.04 2.47
C SER A 610 8.68 -1.50 1.96
N LEU A 611 8.79 -0.18 1.79
CA LEU A 611 10.00 0.43 1.22
C LEU A 611 11.11 0.66 2.24
N LYS A 612 10.76 0.90 3.50
CA LYS A 612 11.67 1.33 4.57
C LYS A 612 11.61 0.45 5.81
N GLY A 613 10.39 0.20 6.32
CA GLY A 613 10.18 -0.53 7.57
C GLY A 613 10.89 -1.89 7.62
N VAL A 614 10.79 -2.66 6.54
CA VAL A 614 11.39 -4.01 6.46
C VAL A 614 12.93 -4.02 6.44
N LYS A 615 13.56 -2.91 6.07
CA LYS A 615 15.01 -2.80 5.93
C LYS A 615 15.72 -2.59 7.26
N TYR A 616 15.01 -2.04 8.25
CA TYR A 616 15.56 -1.69 9.56
C TYR A 616 14.70 -2.24 10.69
N PRO A 617 14.63 -3.58 10.89
CA PRO A 617 13.75 -4.19 11.90
C PRO A 617 13.93 -3.64 13.31
N SER A 618 15.17 -3.41 13.75
CA SER A 618 15.48 -2.84 15.08
C SER A 618 15.03 -1.40 15.27
N TYR A 619 14.70 -0.70 14.18
CA TYR A 619 14.20 0.66 14.22
C TYR A 619 12.69 0.70 13.95
N CYS A 620 12.20 0.05 12.89
CA CYS A 620 10.84 0.26 12.39
C CYS A 620 9.79 -0.75 12.91
N TYR A 621 10.17 -1.89 13.51
CA TYR A 621 9.19 -2.93 13.87
C TYR A 621 8.16 -2.50 14.91
N GLY A 622 8.51 -1.52 15.75
CA GLY A 622 7.59 -0.93 16.71
C GLY A 622 6.63 0.10 16.13
N MET A 623 6.69 0.43 14.84
CA MET A 623 5.78 1.41 14.24
C MET A 623 4.37 0.85 14.13
N MET A 624 3.40 1.60 14.65
CA MET A 624 2.00 1.19 14.78
C MET A 624 1.04 2.31 14.38
N VAL A 625 -0.20 1.93 14.05
CA VAL A 625 -1.32 2.84 13.82
C VAL A 625 -2.42 2.54 14.82
N LEU A 626 -2.68 3.47 15.74
CA LEU A 626 -3.87 3.45 16.58
C LEU A 626 -4.98 4.25 15.89
N GLY A 627 -6.21 3.75 15.96
CA GLY A 627 -7.36 4.35 15.29
C GLY A 627 -7.73 3.66 13.99
N ASP A 628 -8.35 4.42 13.09
CA ASP A 628 -8.90 3.92 11.84
C ASP A 628 -7.97 4.24 10.65
N PRO A 629 -7.27 3.25 10.06
CA PRO A 629 -6.35 3.48 8.96
C PRO A 629 -7.03 3.83 7.64
N THR A 630 -8.34 3.59 7.49
CA THR A 630 -9.05 3.88 6.23
C THR A 630 -9.32 5.38 6.05
N LEU A 631 -9.11 6.19 7.09
CA LEU A 631 -9.28 7.62 7.05
C LEU A 631 -8.25 8.31 6.15
N LYS A 632 -8.67 9.45 5.62
CA LYS A 632 -7.89 10.34 4.75
C LYS A 632 -8.00 11.75 5.31
N PRO A 633 -6.90 12.53 5.39
CA PRO A 633 -6.99 13.96 5.60
C PRO A 633 -7.89 14.58 4.52
N LYS A 634 -8.89 15.37 4.94
CA LYS A 634 -9.82 15.96 3.98
C LYS A 634 -9.16 17.20 3.37
N LYS A 635 -8.85 17.12 2.08
CA LYS A 635 -8.44 18.28 1.29
C LYS A 635 -9.68 18.95 0.74
N ASP A 636 -10.08 20.06 1.32
CA ASP A 636 -10.90 21.01 0.58
C ASP A 636 -9.95 21.97 -0.15
N GLU A 637 -9.95 21.92 -1.47
CA GLU A 637 -9.15 22.81 -2.31
C GLU A 637 -10.03 23.84 -3.03
N LYS A 638 -11.35 23.76 -2.90
CA LYS A 638 -12.26 24.70 -3.57
C LYS A 638 -12.45 25.91 -2.65
N PRO A 639 -12.06 27.11 -3.11
CA PRO A 639 -12.31 28.30 -2.34
C PRO A 639 -13.81 28.63 -2.32
N PRO A 640 -14.31 29.27 -1.25
CA PRO A 640 -15.69 29.70 -1.16
C PRO A 640 -16.05 30.66 -2.28
N SER A 641 -17.33 30.72 -2.63
CA SER A 641 -17.85 31.82 -3.44
C SER A 641 -18.01 33.06 -2.57
N VAL A 642 -17.71 34.23 -3.14
CA VAL A 642 -17.95 35.52 -2.51
C VAL A 642 -18.22 36.56 -3.57
N GLU A 643 -19.25 37.37 -3.35
CA GLU A 643 -19.67 38.43 -4.27
C GLU A 643 -20.25 39.60 -3.48
N ILE A 644 -19.84 40.82 -3.85
CA ILE A 644 -20.49 42.05 -3.42
C ILE A 644 -21.74 42.23 -4.29
N THR A 645 -22.89 41.79 -3.78
CA THR A 645 -24.16 41.81 -4.52
C THR A 645 -24.81 43.19 -4.53
N PHE A 646 -24.46 44.04 -3.56
CA PHE A 646 -24.88 45.45 -3.54
C PHE A 646 -23.80 46.32 -2.88
N PRO A 647 -23.47 47.49 -3.46
CA PRO A 647 -23.98 48.05 -4.72
C PRO A 647 -23.36 47.36 -5.96
N LYS A 648 -24.07 47.37 -7.09
CA LYS A 648 -23.51 46.87 -8.36
C LYS A 648 -22.39 47.78 -8.86
N LYS A 649 -21.38 47.18 -9.49
CA LYS A 649 -20.25 47.89 -10.12
C LYS A 649 -20.76 48.77 -11.27
N GLY A 650 -20.39 50.05 -11.27
CA GLY A 650 -20.73 50.99 -12.34
C GLY A 650 -22.15 51.56 -12.29
N TYR A 651 -22.78 51.63 -11.11
CA TYR A 651 -24.13 52.17 -10.95
C TYR A 651 -24.16 53.40 -10.03
N LEU A 652 -25.18 54.25 -10.22
CA LEU A 652 -25.54 55.33 -9.31
C LEU A 652 -26.63 54.85 -8.34
N TYR A 653 -26.38 55.08 -7.06
CA TYR A 653 -27.35 54.86 -5.98
C TYR A 653 -27.60 56.15 -5.21
N ILE A 654 -28.87 56.39 -4.88
CA ILE A 654 -29.30 57.51 -4.02
C ILE A 654 -30.14 56.94 -2.88
N PHE A 655 -29.71 57.16 -1.64
CA PHE A 655 -30.33 56.64 -0.41
C PHE A 655 -30.64 55.13 -0.48
N GLY A 656 -29.67 54.35 -0.98
CA GLY A 656 -29.80 52.89 -1.14
C GLY A 656 -30.65 52.44 -2.34
N ARG A 657 -31.23 53.36 -3.13
CA ARG A 657 -32.02 53.02 -4.32
C ARG A 657 -31.15 53.04 -5.58
N GLU A 658 -31.19 51.94 -6.35
CA GLU A 658 -30.58 51.87 -7.68
C GLU A 658 -31.27 52.86 -8.63
N ILE A 659 -30.51 53.76 -9.25
CA ILE A 659 -31.05 54.80 -10.15
C ILE A 659 -30.80 54.41 -11.61
N CYS A 660 -29.53 54.25 -11.99
CA CYS A 660 -29.14 53.89 -13.34
C CYS A 660 -27.69 53.36 -13.41
N PRO A 661 -27.33 52.60 -14.44
CA PRO A 661 -25.94 52.32 -14.78
C PRO A 661 -25.23 53.60 -15.27
N LEU A 662 -23.94 53.72 -14.97
CA LEU A 662 -23.07 54.81 -15.35
C LEU A 662 -22.10 54.35 -16.44
N SER A 663 -22.04 55.11 -17.54
CA SER A 663 -21.14 54.83 -18.68
C SER A 663 -19.65 54.91 -18.33
N THR A 664 -19.32 55.52 -17.18
CA THR A 664 -17.93 55.62 -16.69
C THR A 664 -17.42 54.34 -16.02
N GLY A 665 -18.30 53.37 -15.75
CA GLY A 665 -17.98 52.16 -14.98
C GLY A 665 -17.69 52.42 -13.49
N LYS A 666 -17.78 53.67 -13.03
CA LYS A 666 -17.57 54.04 -11.62
C LYS A 666 -18.86 53.84 -10.83
N THR A 667 -18.77 53.30 -9.63
CA THR A 667 -19.90 53.22 -8.69
C THR A 667 -19.97 54.49 -7.85
N ILE A 668 -21.15 55.11 -7.77
CA ILE A 668 -21.38 56.33 -6.97
C ILE A 668 -22.55 56.09 -6.01
N LEU A 669 -22.32 56.36 -4.73
CA LEU A 669 -23.31 56.25 -3.66
C LEU A 669 -23.57 57.63 -3.06
N ILE A 670 -24.82 58.08 -3.07
CA ILE A 670 -25.25 59.35 -2.47
C ILE A 670 -26.18 59.06 -1.29
N GLY A 671 -25.79 59.47 -0.08
CA GLY A 671 -26.49 59.21 1.17
C GLY A 671 -26.25 57.81 1.75
N SER A 672 -26.89 57.51 2.88
CA SER A 672 -26.71 56.25 3.62
C SER A 672 -26.98 55.03 2.74
N CYS A 673 -25.99 54.15 2.67
CA CYS A 673 -26.02 52.90 1.92
C CYS A 673 -25.38 51.78 2.75
N ILE A 674 -25.87 50.56 2.57
CA ILE A 674 -25.32 49.35 3.18
C ILE A 674 -24.72 48.53 2.04
N LEU A 675 -23.45 48.13 2.15
CA LEU A 675 -22.85 47.16 1.24
C LEU A 675 -23.22 45.75 1.70
N VAL A 676 -23.70 44.91 0.77
CA VAL A 676 -24.16 43.55 1.01
C VAL A 676 -23.25 42.58 0.29
N VAL A 677 -22.84 41.53 1.00
CA VAL A 677 -22.00 40.45 0.50
C VAL A 677 -22.77 39.14 0.60
N GLU A 678 -22.79 38.38 -0.48
CA GLU A 678 -23.14 36.97 -0.44
C GLU A 678 -21.86 36.14 -0.48
N ALA A 679 -21.81 35.15 0.40
CA ALA A 679 -20.77 34.14 0.40
C ALA A 679 -21.43 32.79 0.63
N ASP A 680 -20.98 31.79 -0.13
CA ASP A 680 -21.51 30.44 -0.09
C ASP A 680 -20.41 29.41 -0.34
N ASP A 681 -20.52 28.28 0.34
CA ASP A 681 -19.56 27.18 0.24
C ASP A 681 -20.22 25.86 0.64
N ILE A 682 -19.83 24.76 -0.02
CA ILE A 682 -20.35 23.42 0.26
C ILE A 682 -20.05 22.95 1.70
N ASN A 683 -19.02 23.54 2.31
CA ASN A 683 -18.49 23.24 3.63
C ASN A 683 -18.76 24.34 4.67
N ASP A 684 -19.70 25.25 4.37
CA ASP A 684 -20.05 26.47 5.11
C ASP A 684 -18.93 27.53 5.19
N ILE A 685 -19.38 28.79 5.23
CA ILE A 685 -18.50 29.94 5.49
C ILE A 685 -18.08 29.98 6.96
N GLY A 686 -16.76 30.06 7.19
CA GLY A 686 -16.16 30.24 8.51
C GLY A 686 -16.16 31.71 8.95
N ARG A 687 -15.79 32.62 8.04
CA ARG A 687 -15.83 34.08 8.26
C ARG A 687 -15.80 34.90 6.96
N VAL A 688 -16.23 36.16 7.04
CA VAL A 688 -16.05 37.18 5.99
C VAL A 688 -15.35 38.40 6.59
N ASP A 689 -14.19 38.75 6.04
CA ASP A 689 -13.34 39.87 6.47
C ASP A 689 -13.56 41.07 5.54
N PHE A 690 -13.83 42.26 6.10
CA PHE A 690 -14.08 43.50 5.35
C PHE A 690 -12.88 44.45 5.46
N TYR A 691 -12.27 44.77 4.32
CA TYR A 691 -11.16 45.72 4.21
C TYR A 691 -11.63 47.00 3.54
N VAL A 692 -11.25 48.16 4.08
CA VAL A 692 -11.50 49.48 3.47
C VAL A 692 -10.18 50.23 3.39
N ASN A 693 -9.75 50.54 2.17
CA ASN A 693 -8.44 51.11 1.84
C ASN A 693 -7.30 50.26 2.43
N GLU A 694 -7.36 48.94 2.16
CA GLU A 694 -6.42 47.90 2.65
C GLU A 694 -6.40 47.64 4.16
N GLU A 695 -7.07 48.44 4.98
CA GLU A 695 -7.21 48.21 6.42
C GLU A 695 -8.38 47.29 6.76
N LEU A 696 -8.15 46.25 7.56
CA LEU A 696 -9.21 45.39 8.10
C LEU A 696 -10.10 46.20 9.04
N ARG A 697 -11.40 46.31 8.73
CA ARG A 697 -12.38 47.02 9.56
C ARG A 697 -13.06 46.11 10.56
N PHE A 698 -13.56 44.96 10.12
CA PHE A 698 -14.18 43.95 10.98
C PHE A 698 -14.36 42.61 10.25
N THR A 699 -14.74 41.60 11.04
CA THR A 699 -14.97 40.22 10.62
C THR A 699 -16.36 39.77 11.04
N LEU A 700 -17.12 39.16 10.14
CA LEU A 700 -18.43 38.56 10.42
C LEU A 700 -18.38 37.04 10.29
N LYS A 701 -19.02 36.31 11.21
CA LYS A 701 -19.02 34.82 11.25
C LYS A 701 -20.34 34.19 10.83
N SER A 702 -21.40 34.99 10.69
CA SER A 702 -22.74 34.52 10.32
C SER A 702 -23.44 35.54 9.44
N LYS A 703 -24.33 35.08 8.57
CA LYS A 703 -25.19 35.95 7.75
C LYS A 703 -26.09 36.83 8.64
N PRO A 704 -26.49 38.04 8.18
CA PRO A 704 -26.10 38.64 6.90
C PRO A 704 -24.70 39.28 6.94
N TYR A 705 -23.97 39.21 5.83
CA TYR A 705 -22.64 39.84 5.70
C TYR A 705 -22.80 41.24 5.11
N GLN A 706 -22.73 42.26 5.97
CA GLN A 706 -23.04 43.64 5.59
C GLN A 706 -22.07 44.66 6.20
N LEU A 707 -21.83 45.75 5.47
CA LEU A 707 -21.05 46.90 5.90
C LEU A 707 -21.89 48.17 5.77
N ASP A 708 -22.17 48.83 6.90
CA ASP A 708 -22.82 50.14 6.91
C ASP A 708 -21.80 51.24 6.56
N LEU A 709 -22.07 51.99 5.50
CA LEU A 709 -21.22 53.08 5.02
C LEU A 709 -21.61 54.46 5.60
N LYS A 710 -22.61 54.54 6.48
CA LYS A 710 -23.12 55.81 7.02
C LYS A 710 -22.08 56.66 7.73
N ASN A 711 -21.11 56.04 8.42
CA ASN A 711 -20.11 56.75 9.21
C ASN A 711 -18.81 57.09 8.44
N TYR A 712 -18.76 56.80 7.14
CA TYR A 712 -17.63 57.12 6.29
C TYR A 712 -17.79 58.53 5.70
N SER A 713 -16.71 59.30 5.66
CA SER A 713 -16.71 60.66 5.09
C SER A 713 -16.87 60.62 3.57
N THR A 714 -17.20 61.77 2.96
CA THR A 714 -17.26 61.86 1.50
C THR A 714 -15.89 61.64 0.89
N GLY A 715 -15.78 60.69 -0.05
CA GLY A 715 -14.51 60.30 -0.65
C GLY A 715 -14.55 59.01 -1.48
N TRP A 716 -13.41 58.70 -2.08
CA TRP A 716 -13.19 57.43 -2.78
C TRP A 716 -12.77 56.34 -1.81
N TYR A 717 -13.39 55.18 -1.92
CA TYR A 717 -13.07 54.00 -1.12
C TYR A 717 -12.80 52.79 -2.01
N ASP A 718 -11.77 52.04 -1.64
CA ASP A 718 -11.50 50.69 -2.14
C ASP A 718 -11.94 49.70 -1.07
N ILE A 719 -12.98 48.91 -1.37
CA ILE A 719 -13.54 47.94 -0.44
C ILE A 719 -13.26 46.54 -0.99
N ARG A 720 -12.52 45.74 -0.22
CA ARG A 720 -12.22 44.34 -0.52
C ARG A 720 -12.84 43.46 0.55
N VAL A 721 -13.55 42.42 0.14
CA VAL A 721 -14.19 41.45 1.03
C VAL A 721 -13.56 40.08 0.80
N VAL A 722 -13.22 39.37 1.88
CA VAL A 722 -12.59 38.05 1.81
C VAL A 722 -13.46 37.06 2.55
N ALA A 723 -14.08 36.12 1.85
CA ALA A 723 -14.75 34.99 2.48
C ALA A 723 -13.74 33.87 2.71
N SER A 724 -13.77 33.26 3.89
CA SER A 724 -12.99 32.07 4.22
C SER A 724 -13.93 30.97 4.69
N ASP A 725 -13.79 29.78 4.12
CA ASP A 725 -14.54 28.59 4.53
C ASP A 725 -14.03 28.06 5.88
N LYS A 726 -14.65 27.00 6.41
CA LYS A 726 -14.20 26.33 7.64
C LYS A 726 -12.90 25.54 7.47
N PHE A 727 -12.43 25.34 6.24
CA PHE A 727 -11.28 24.53 5.87
C PHE A 727 -10.01 25.37 5.58
N GLY A 728 -10.12 26.69 5.57
CA GLY A 728 -9.02 27.63 5.38
C GLY A 728 -8.80 28.05 3.92
N ASN A 729 -9.67 27.68 2.98
CA ASN A 729 -9.67 28.32 1.68
C ASN A 729 -10.37 29.67 1.77
N SER A 730 -9.95 30.57 0.90
CA SER A 730 -10.54 31.89 0.82
C SER A 730 -10.63 32.35 -0.61
N ASN A 731 -11.63 33.20 -0.84
CA ASN A 731 -11.81 33.94 -2.07
C ASN A 731 -12.13 35.38 -1.72
N ASN A 732 -12.05 36.27 -2.69
CA ASN A 732 -12.31 37.68 -2.46
C ASN A 732 -13.04 38.32 -3.64
N ASP A 733 -13.81 39.36 -3.32
CA ASP A 733 -14.34 40.32 -4.29
C ASP A 733 -13.98 41.73 -3.84
N HIS A 734 -13.99 42.67 -4.78
CA HIS A 734 -13.57 44.04 -4.56
C HIS A 734 -14.48 45.02 -5.31
N ILE A 735 -14.72 46.19 -4.72
CA ILE A 735 -15.42 47.29 -5.36
C ILE A 735 -14.75 48.62 -5.01
N ARG A 736 -14.57 49.46 -6.03
CA ARG A 736 -14.15 50.85 -5.85
C ARG A 736 -15.34 51.76 -6.07
N LEU A 737 -15.63 52.62 -5.10
CA LEU A 737 -16.80 53.50 -5.13
C LEU A 737 -16.50 54.90 -4.60
N LEU A 738 -17.27 55.87 -5.08
CA LEU A 738 -17.35 57.22 -4.52
C LEU A 738 -18.55 57.28 -3.57
N LEU A 739 -18.29 57.64 -2.32
CA LEU A 739 -19.33 57.87 -1.32
C LEU A 739 -19.50 59.37 -1.12
N ILE A 740 -20.75 59.85 -1.19
CA ILE A 740 -21.16 61.23 -0.91
C ILE A 740 -22.16 61.18 0.25
N ASN A 741 -21.67 61.39 1.47
CA ASN A 741 -22.49 61.51 2.67
C ASN A 741 -22.64 63.00 3.04
N PHE A 742 -23.83 63.37 3.51
CA PHE A 742 -24.21 64.73 3.89
C PHE A 742 -24.37 64.86 5.40
#